data_AF-A2QHH9-F1
#
_entry.id   AF-A2QHH9-F1
#
_cell.length_a   1.000
_cell.length_b   1.000
_cell.length_c   1.000
_cell.angle_alpha   90.00
_cell.angle_beta   90.00
_cell.angle_gamma   90.00
#
_symmetry.space_group_name_H-M   'P 1'
#
loop_
_entity.id
_entity.type
_entity.pdbx_description
1 polymer ?
#
loop_
_entity_poly.entity_id
_entity_poly.type
_entity_poly.pdbx_seq_one_letter_code
_entity_poly.pdbx_strand_id
1 'polypeptide(L)'
;METSISELVERLGSDEDAVRKMAVFKLQGSIGDPSFADNFIAEGGLTRLRYLTLHASGNTLAYSLTSFARILEVDKGWDLVDQDMVERVVELIVTHPLVNILRGAMSILVSIVSHPYSGNHLSQDGNFGFRALKPAIAIYPQFLEMLVNRLSSADHALCANALQLINSLMRDSITNDADTEWPKFIQKLQDLGVIRAVYSLMQGSALQDHVHPLIEFQSLTKVLLRKWREIYLDLERPEHRRALKGIYLASSHERGQEKGVENGDEMRQSKKHSSEKWRRLGFETESPSTQFEDTGFLGMMDLADYVRNHQDEFQKMLLEQSTKPPQQRCPIARASLSVTSILYQHFEVDKSEMDDSKGYLLLESRSNLDKVFEPLLLHWTRLHVAGLHAFFRLWKATGAEVEDYGKIVELIRILIESVVGGAPRTKDVQEVEEELANFEYGRLRELQMELLELAYEDAWGQHLQQMREELYHEALQFVKEQRIRCLLHGAWFLNEGPISSDAGTEQHSWKYAQLSHNRRFLHFGDFNAILERRPELDTLPEKIDLSLVSSVVSNVSASSKDQSTAPAKDMPHAVSYTKITVHGYSQPVHETGDIHKSNGHRRTSSRSAQGESALLSFCPQSTSVASEWLDGLLMLLNQQPITAETNKLISLVSDYGLKIRLLNVRFDDVAFAGETPQVPTRDGLDDNYYYDVFGGS
;
A
#
# COMPACT_ATOMS: atom_id res chain seq x y z
N MET A 1 -20.67 11.13 56.04
CA MET A 1 -21.05 9.94 56.83
C MET A 1 -20.75 8.73 55.98
N GLU A 2 -19.56 8.18 56.15
CA GLU A 2 -19.17 6.89 55.56
C GLU A 2 -20.12 5.83 56.13
N THR A 3 -20.81 5.12 55.24
CA THR A 3 -21.75 4.07 55.65
C THR A 3 -20.87 2.87 56.02
N SER A 4 -20.98 2.35 57.26
CA SER A 4 -20.14 1.21 57.67
C SER A 4 -20.46 -0.02 56.80
N ILE A 5 -19.46 -0.86 56.49
CA ILE A 5 -19.62 -2.02 55.61
C ILE A 5 -20.70 -2.98 56.15
N SER A 6 -20.73 -3.19 57.48
CA SER A 6 -21.75 -4.01 58.14
C SER A 6 -23.17 -3.44 57.98
N GLU A 7 -23.35 -2.11 58.10
CA GLU A 7 -24.65 -1.46 57.83
C GLU A 7 -25.08 -1.64 56.36
N LEU A 8 -24.12 -1.60 55.42
CA LEU A 8 -24.39 -1.81 54.01
C LEU A 8 -24.85 -3.25 53.75
N VAL A 9 -24.18 -4.26 54.32
CA VAL A 9 -24.56 -5.68 54.20
C VAL A 9 -25.93 -5.95 54.82
N GLU A 10 -26.23 -5.37 55.98
CA GLU A 10 -27.55 -5.49 56.62
C GLU A 10 -28.65 -4.92 55.72
N ARG A 11 -28.42 -3.74 55.13
CA ARG A 11 -29.37 -3.09 54.23
C ARG A 11 -29.58 -3.85 52.91
N LEU A 12 -28.60 -4.61 52.43
CA LEU A 12 -28.76 -5.52 51.29
C LEU A 12 -29.74 -6.68 51.58
N GLY A 13 -29.83 -7.08 52.85
CA GLY A 13 -30.75 -8.12 53.32
C GLY A 13 -32.15 -7.62 53.73
N SER A 14 -32.43 -6.31 53.61
CA SER A 14 -33.71 -5.72 53.98
C SER A 14 -34.85 -6.18 53.07
N ASP A 15 -36.07 -6.36 53.62
CA ASP A 15 -37.25 -6.71 52.83
C ASP A 15 -37.69 -5.55 51.90
N GLU A 16 -37.38 -4.30 52.28
CA GLU A 16 -37.76 -3.10 51.52
C GLU A 16 -36.88 -2.92 50.27
N ASP A 17 -37.50 -2.96 49.08
CA ASP A 17 -36.78 -2.79 47.80
C ASP A 17 -36.09 -1.41 47.68
N ALA A 18 -36.68 -0.35 48.23
CA ALA A 18 -36.06 0.97 48.23
C ALA A 18 -34.74 1.01 49.02
N VAL A 19 -34.68 0.30 50.15
CA VAL A 19 -33.49 0.18 51.00
C VAL A 19 -32.43 -0.64 50.29
N ARG A 20 -32.81 -1.78 49.71
CA ARG A 20 -31.91 -2.63 48.90
C ARG A 20 -31.35 -1.90 47.70
N LYS A 21 -32.20 -1.22 46.93
CA LYS A 21 -31.78 -0.43 45.76
C LYS A 21 -30.72 0.61 46.13
N MET A 22 -30.93 1.36 47.21
CA MET A 22 -29.96 2.36 47.67
C MET A 22 -28.65 1.71 48.17
N ALA A 23 -28.73 0.57 48.85
CA ALA A 23 -27.57 -0.17 49.32
C ALA A 23 -26.71 -0.70 48.16
N VAL A 24 -27.32 -1.34 47.16
CA VAL A 24 -26.61 -1.85 45.97
C VAL A 24 -26.07 -0.70 45.11
N PHE A 25 -26.82 0.41 44.99
CA PHE A 25 -26.33 1.59 44.27
C PHE A 25 -25.04 2.16 44.89
N LYS A 26 -24.98 2.23 46.23
CA LYS A 26 -23.74 2.62 46.93
C LYS A 26 -22.63 1.58 46.76
N LEU A 27 -22.99 0.29 46.83
CA LEU A 27 -22.04 -0.82 46.66
C LEU A 27 -21.28 -0.73 45.33
N GLN A 28 -21.99 -0.46 44.22
CA GLN A 28 -21.41 -0.41 42.87
C GLN A 28 -20.22 0.56 42.77
N GLY A 29 -20.24 1.68 43.51
CA GLY A 29 -19.16 2.67 43.49
C GLY A 29 -17.94 2.30 44.35
N SER A 30 -18.12 1.46 45.36
CA SER A 30 -17.08 1.13 46.35
C SER A 30 -16.46 -0.25 46.15
N ILE A 31 -17.18 -1.17 45.50
CA ILE A 31 -16.78 -2.58 45.41
C ILE A 31 -15.58 -2.86 44.48
N GLY A 32 -15.20 -1.88 43.65
CA GLY A 32 -14.00 -1.99 42.81
C GLY A 32 -12.68 -1.83 43.56
N ASP A 33 -12.69 -1.41 44.83
CA ASP A 33 -11.51 -1.38 45.69
C ASP A 33 -11.27 -2.79 46.29
N PRO A 34 -10.12 -3.44 46.04
CA PRO A 34 -9.83 -4.76 46.59
C PRO A 34 -9.95 -4.85 48.10
N SER A 35 -9.55 -3.80 48.83
CA SER A 35 -9.59 -3.78 50.30
C SER A 35 -11.02 -3.69 50.83
N PHE A 36 -11.88 -2.91 50.16
CA PHE A 36 -13.30 -2.85 50.45
C PHE A 36 -13.97 -4.20 50.14
N ALA A 37 -13.63 -4.82 49.00
CA ALA A 37 -14.17 -6.11 48.60
C ALA A 37 -13.85 -7.22 49.61
N ASP A 38 -12.63 -7.27 50.18
CA ASP A 38 -12.28 -8.24 51.22
C ASP A 38 -13.16 -8.10 52.45
N ASN A 39 -13.31 -6.87 52.95
CA ASN A 39 -14.14 -6.60 54.12
C ASN A 39 -15.62 -6.89 53.85
N PHE A 40 -16.12 -6.58 52.66
CA PHE A 40 -17.49 -6.90 52.24
C PHE A 40 -17.74 -8.40 52.17
N ILE A 41 -16.76 -9.18 51.67
CA ILE A 41 -16.83 -10.65 51.62
C ILE A 41 -16.79 -11.23 53.04
N ALA A 42 -15.90 -10.72 53.90
CA ALA A 42 -15.76 -11.17 55.30
C ALA A 42 -17.06 -10.99 56.11
N GLU A 43 -17.79 -9.90 55.87
CA GLU A 43 -19.10 -9.63 56.49
C GLU A 43 -20.26 -10.43 55.87
N GLY A 44 -20.00 -11.34 54.92
CA GLY A 44 -21.02 -12.18 54.28
C GLY A 44 -21.85 -11.48 53.21
N GLY A 45 -21.42 -10.30 52.75
CA GLY A 45 -22.11 -9.49 51.74
C GLY A 45 -22.25 -10.18 50.38
N LEU A 46 -21.30 -11.05 50.02
CA LEU A 46 -21.29 -11.76 48.73
C LEU A 46 -22.51 -12.68 48.54
N THR A 47 -22.92 -13.40 49.60
CA THR A 47 -24.10 -14.28 49.56
C THR A 47 -25.39 -13.49 49.35
N ARG A 48 -25.47 -12.31 49.99
CA ARG A 48 -26.61 -11.38 49.83
C ARG A 48 -26.64 -10.81 48.42
N LEU A 49 -25.49 -10.44 47.87
CA LEU A 49 -25.40 -9.95 46.49
C LEU A 49 -25.80 -11.03 45.48
N ARG A 50 -25.33 -12.28 45.64
CA ARG A 50 -25.76 -13.42 44.80
C ARG A 50 -27.28 -13.59 44.82
N TYR A 51 -27.89 -13.58 46.01
CA TYR A 51 -29.35 -13.69 46.14
C TYR A 51 -30.09 -12.59 45.37
N LEU A 52 -29.61 -11.35 45.44
CA LEU A 52 -30.19 -10.24 44.67
C LEU A 52 -30.00 -10.42 43.16
N THR A 53 -28.86 -10.93 42.72
CA THR A 53 -28.63 -11.19 41.29
C THR A 53 -29.55 -12.28 40.73
N LEU A 54 -29.90 -13.28 41.54
CA LEU A 54 -30.83 -14.34 41.14
C LEU A 54 -32.30 -13.88 41.13
N HIS A 55 -32.72 -13.15 42.18
CA HIS A 55 -34.16 -12.94 42.46
C HIS A 55 -34.65 -11.48 42.35
N ALA A 56 -33.77 -10.49 42.28
CA ALA A 56 -34.20 -9.09 42.17
C ALA A 56 -34.73 -8.76 40.76
N SER A 57 -35.38 -7.59 40.64
CA SER A 57 -35.86 -7.07 39.35
C SER A 57 -35.58 -5.57 39.20
N GLY A 58 -35.73 -5.05 37.98
CA GLY A 58 -35.57 -3.63 37.67
C GLY A 58 -34.18 -3.09 37.99
N ASN A 59 -34.11 -1.89 38.58
CA ASN A 59 -32.84 -1.21 38.86
C ASN A 59 -32.02 -1.89 39.97
N THR A 60 -32.68 -2.53 40.95
CA THR A 60 -32.00 -3.30 42.00
C THR A 60 -31.19 -4.43 41.38
N LEU A 61 -31.75 -5.14 40.39
CA LEU A 61 -31.03 -6.16 39.62
C LEU A 61 -29.88 -5.57 38.80
N ALA A 62 -30.10 -4.45 38.10
CA ALA A 62 -29.06 -3.81 37.29
C ALA A 62 -27.83 -3.41 38.11
N TYR A 63 -28.03 -2.79 39.28
CA TYR A 63 -26.94 -2.44 40.19
C TYR A 63 -26.30 -3.70 40.81
N SER A 64 -27.06 -4.76 41.04
CA SER A 64 -26.55 -6.01 41.63
C SER A 64 -25.63 -6.73 40.64
N LEU A 65 -26.06 -6.86 39.38
CA LEU A 65 -25.24 -7.40 38.29
C LEU A 65 -23.96 -6.61 38.09
N THR A 66 -24.06 -5.27 38.09
CA THR A 66 -22.86 -4.43 37.91
C THR A 66 -21.91 -4.56 39.09
N SER A 67 -22.42 -4.59 40.32
CA SER A 67 -21.59 -4.80 41.51
C SER A 67 -20.95 -6.18 41.51
N PHE A 68 -21.68 -7.22 41.06
CA PHE A 68 -21.15 -8.58 40.94
C PHE A 68 -20.07 -8.66 39.85
N ALA A 69 -20.26 -8.04 38.70
CA ALA A 69 -19.25 -7.95 37.65
C ALA A 69 -17.94 -7.30 38.17
N ARG A 70 -18.05 -6.20 38.92
CA ARG A 70 -16.88 -5.52 39.53
C ARG A 70 -16.16 -6.39 40.56
N ILE A 71 -16.87 -7.24 41.31
CA ILE A 71 -16.24 -8.21 42.22
C ILE A 71 -15.39 -9.22 41.44
N LEU A 72 -15.91 -9.72 40.31
CA LEU A 72 -15.16 -10.65 39.46
C LEU A 72 -13.95 -9.98 38.78
N GLU A 73 -14.06 -8.70 38.39
CA GLU A 73 -12.92 -7.92 37.84
C GLU A 73 -11.74 -7.79 38.82
N VAL A 74 -12.02 -7.80 40.13
CA VAL A 74 -11.00 -7.76 41.20
C VAL A 74 -10.54 -9.17 41.61
N ASP A 75 -10.88 -10.18 40.81
CA ASP A 75 -10.54 -11.59 41.00
C ASP A 75 -11.06 -12.19 42.32
N LYS A 76 -12.28 -11.82 42.72
CA LYS A 76 -12.94 -12.31 43.94
C LYS A 76 -14.34 -12.85 43.63
N GLY A 77 -14.88 -13.64 44.55
CA GLY A 77 -16.28 -14.08 44.50
C GLY A 77 -16.60 -15.22 43.53
N TRP A 78 -15.57 -15.87 42.96
CA TRP A 78 -15.70 -17.03 42.07
C TRP A 78 -16.39 -18.24 42.72
N ASP A 79 -16.27 -18.40 44.05
CA ASP A 79 -16.90 -19.49 44.81
C ASP A 79 -18.43 -19.54 44.69
N LEU A 80 -19.05 -18.41 44.32
CA LEU A 80 -20.49 -18.25 44.18
C LEU A 80 -20.99 -18.27 42.74
N VAL A 81 -20.10 -18.51 41.77
CA VAL A 81 -20.43 -18.68 40.35
C VAL A 81 -20.73 -20.15 40.09
N ASP A 82 -21.99 -20.53 40.24
CA ASP A 82 -22.50 -21.87 39.95
C ASP A 82 -23.40 -21.89 38.71
N GLN A 83 -23.85 -23.09 38.32
CA GLN A 83 -24.65 -23.28 37.11
C GLN A 83 -25.95 -22.46 37.13
N ASP A 84 -26.59 -22.32 38.28
CA ASP A 84 -27.81 -21.52 38.46
C ASP A 84 -27.57 -20.05 38.15
N MET A 85 -26.42 -19.51 38.59
CA MET A 85 -26.02 -18.14 38.30
C MET A 85 -25.75 -17.94 36.80
N VAL A 86 -25.04 -18.87 36.16
CA VAL A 86 -24.78 -18.83 34.70
C VAL A 86 -26.09 -18.91 33.90
N GLU A 87 -26.96 -19.85 34.24
CA GLU A 87 -28.27 -20.03 33.60
C GLU A 87 -29.10 -18.75 33.72
N ARG A 88 -29.18 -18.17 34.93
CA ARG A 88 -29.90 -16.92 35.15
C ARG A 88 -29.35 -15.77 34.31
N VAL A 89 -28.03 -15.60 34.25
CA VAL A 89 -27.41 -14.51 33.47
C VAL A 89 -27.65 -14.71 31.96
N VAL A 90 -27.60 -15.95 31.46
CA VAL A 90 -27.94 -16.28 30.07
C VAL A 90 -29.41 -16.01 29.77
N GLU A 91 -30.32 -16.42 30.66
CA GLU A 91 -31.76 -16.13 30.56
C GLU A 91 -31.99 -14.62 30.48
N LEU A 92 -31.34 -13.82 31.32
CA LEU A 92 -31.47 -12.37 31.32
C LEU A 92 -31.08 -11.76 29.96
N ILE A 93 -30.01 -12.26 29.33
CA ILE A 93 -29.56 -11.76 28.03
C ILE A 93 -30.59 -12.04 26.91
N VAL A 94 -31.26 -13.19 26.98
CA VAL A 94 -32.26 -13.59 25.98
C VAL A 94 -33.60 -12.92 26.21
N THR A 95 -34.05 -12.80 27.46
CA THR A 95 -35.43 -12.43 27.79
C THR A 95 -35.62 -10.95 28.12
N HIS A 96 -34.62 -10.27 28.72
CA HIS A 96 -34.79 -8.91 29.19
C HIS A 96 -34.47 -7.84 28.12
N PRO A 97 -35.31 -6.79 27.98
CA PRO A 97 -35.09 -5.71 27.02
C PRO A 97 -34.23 -4.55 27.56
N LEU A 98 -34.00 -4.50 28.88
CA LEU A 98 -33.39 -3.34 29.53
C LEU A 98 -31.87 -3.34 29.41
N VAL A 99 -31.34 -2.33 28.72
CA VAL A 99 -29.89 -2.16 28.43
C VAL A 99 -29.02 -2.18 29.69
N ASN A 100 -29.45 -1.52 30.77
CA ASN A 100 -28.69 -1.45 32.02
C ASN A 100 -28.51 -2.82 32.70
N ILE A 101 -29.48 -3.72 32.58
CA ILE A 101 -29.37 -5.11 33.05
C ILE A 101 -28.43 -5.89 32.14
N LEU A 102 -28.64 -5.78 30.82
CA LEU A 102 -27.87 -6.51 29.82
C LEU A 102 -26.37 -6.21 29.86
N ARG A 103 -25.99 -4.94 30.08
CA ARG A 103 -24.57 -4.56 30.21
C ARG A 103 -23.88 -5.32 31.34
N GLY A 104 -24.46 -5.33 32.54
CA GLY A 104 -23.91 -6.04 33.69
C GLY A 104 -23.92 -7.56 33.49
N ALA A 105 -24.99 -8.11 32.93
CA ALA A 105 -25.09 -9.53 32.61
C ALA A 105 -23.98 -9.99 31.62
N MET A 106 -23.75 -9.23 30.55
CA MET A 106 -22.68 -9.54 29.59
C MET A 106 -21.29 -9.45 30.21
N SER A 107 -21.01 -8.43 31.04
CA SER A 107 -19.71 -8.30 31.72
C SER A 107 -19.41 -9.48 32.66
N ILE A 108 -20.43 -10.02 33.33
CA ILE A 108 -20.29 -11.25 34.13
C ILE A 108 -19.88 -12.42 33.23
N LEU A 109 -20.58 -12.65 32.12
CA LEU A 109 -20.24 -13.74 31.22
C LEU A 109 -18.85 -13.57 30.57
N VAL A 110 -18.45 -12.35 30.22
CA VAL A 110 -17.08 -12.06 29.73
C VAL A 110 -16.06 -12.51 30.77
N SER A 111 -16.29 -12.18 32.05
CA SER A 111 -15.39 -12.55 33.14
C SER A 111 -15.33 -14.08 33.32
N ILE A 112 -16.46 -14.77 33.30
CA ILE A 112 -16.55 -16.23 33.45
C ILE A 112 -15.85 -16.96 32.29
N VAL A 113 -16.03 -16.48 31.07
CA VAL A 113 -15.42 -17.10 29.87
C VAL A 113 -13.92 -16.80 29.80
N SER A 114 -13.51 -15.60 30.18
CA SER A 114 -12.11 -15.18 30.13
C SER A 114 -11.27 -15.64 31.33
N HIS A 115 -11.89 -16.25 32.35
CA HIS A 115 -11.19 -16.69 33.53
C HIS A 115 -10.16 -17.78 33.17
N PRO A 116 -8.86 -17.58 33.43
CA PRO A 116 -7.84 -18.53 33.02
C PRO A 116 -8.06 -19.88 33.71
N TYR A 117 -7.89 -20.97 32.96
CA TYR A 117 -7.83 -22.31 33.52
C TYR A 117 -6.64 -22.40 34.49
N SER A 118 -6.88 -22.20 35.78
CA SER A 118 -5.89 -22.49 36.81
C SER A 118 -5.71 -24.00 36.91
N GLY A 119 -4.75 -24.52 36.14
CA GLY A 119 -4.44 -25.94 35.97
C GLY A 119 -3.87 -26.66 37.18
N ASN A 120 -4.34 -26.37 38.41
CA ASN A 120 -3.86 -27.05 39.61
C ASN A 120 -4.95 -27.63 40.53
N HIS A 121 -6.22 -27.66 40.09
CA HIS A 121 -7.28 -28.36 40.80
C HIS A 121 -7.95 -29.40 39.90
N LEU A 122 -7.51 -30.66 40.05
CA LEU A 122 -8.02 -31.89 39.42
C LEU A 122 -9.50 -32.22 39.81
N SER A 123 -10.32 -31.23 40.15
CA SER A 123 -11.65 -31.44 40.74
C SER A 123 -12.70 -30.33 40.44
N GLN A 124 -12.44 -29.38 39.54
CA GLN A 124 -13.45 -28.40 39.06
C GLN A 124 -13.59 -28.40 37.53
N ASP A 125 -13.62 -29.59 36.94
CA ASP A 125 -13.80 -29.77 35.49
C ASP A 125 -15.21 -29.37 35.04
N GLY A 126 -15.43 -28.09 34.73
CA GLY A 126 -16.61 -27.62 33.97
C GLY A 126 -17.23 -26.28 34.33
N ASN A 127 -16.75 -25.59 35.38
CA ASN A 127 -17.44 -24.40 35.90
C ASN A 127 -17.03 -23.07 35.22
N PHE A 128 -15.97 -23.06 34.39
CA PHE A 128 -15.46 -21.84 33.75
C PHE A 128 -15.19 -22.04 32.24
N GLY A 129 -14.94 -20.94 31.53
CA GLY A 129 -14.76 -20.94 30.07
C GLY A 129 -16.08 -21.09 29.31
N PHE A 130 -16.00 -21.27 27.99
CA PHE A 130 -17.17 -21.45 27.12
C PHE A 130 -17.96 -22.71 27.48
N ARG A 131 -17.28 -23.74 28.01
CA ARG A 131 -17.91 -25.00 28.43
C ARG A 131 -18.96 -24.79 29.53
N ALA A 132 -18.76 -23.86 30.46
CA ALA A 132 -19.71 -23.56 31.53
C ALA A 132 -21.04 -22.99 31.01
N LEU A 133 -21.00 -22.30 29.87
CA LEU A 133 -22.18 -21.73 29.24
C LEU A 133 -22.93 -22.75 28.37
N LYS A 134 -22.29 -23.85 27.92
CA LYS A 134 -22.91 -24.84 27.00
C LYS A 134 -24.25 -25.39 27.53
N PRO A 135 -24.42 -25.76 28.82
CA PRO A 135 -25.72 -26.22 29.34
C PRO A 135 -26.80 -25.13 29.31
N ALA A 136 -26.47 -23.90 29.70
CA ALA A 136 -27.39 -22.78 29.67
C ALA A 136 -27.78 -22.40 28.23
N ILE A 137 -26.84 -22.43 27.29
CA ILE A 137 -27.08 -22.20 25.86
C ILE A 137 -27.96 -23.30 25.25
N ALA A 138 -27.87 -24.53 25.74
CA ALA A 138 -28.75 -25.61 25.29
C ALA A 138 -30.22 -25.38 25.72
N ILE A 139 -30.44 -24.76 26.88
CA ILE A 139 -31.78 -24.34 27.35
C ILE A 139 -32.26 -23.11 26.56
N TYR A 140 -31.36 -22.16 26.31
CA TYR A 140 -31.65 -20.91 25.62
C TYR A 140 -30.91 -20.82 24.27
N PRO A 141 -31.36 -21.55 23.22
CA PRO A 141 -30.65 -21.64 21.94
C PRO A 141 -30.57 -20.31 21.17
N GLN A 142 -31.46 -19.36 21.48
CA GLN A 142 -31.50 -18.01 20.91
C GLN A 142 -30.39 -17.09 21.43
N PHE A 143 -29.59 -17.53 22.40
CA PHE A 143 -28.54 -16.72 23.03
C PHE A 143 -27.58 -16.08 22.03
N LEU A 144 -27.01 -16.88 21.12
CA LEU A 144 -26.04 -16.38 20.13
C LEU A 144 -26.68 -15.42 19.12
N GLU A 145 -27.90 -15.72 18.68
CA GLU A 145 -28.66 -14.85 17.79
C GLU A 145 -28.93 -13.49 18.46
N MET A 146 -29.31 -13.51 19.74
CA MET A 146 -29.54 -12.30 20.51
C MET A 146 -28.26 -11.48 20.65
N LEU A 147 -27.12 -12.11 20.94
CA LEU A 147 -25.83 -11.41 21.02
C LEU A 147 -25.46 -10.71 19.71
N VAL A 148 -25.59 -11.39 18.57
CA VAL A 148 -25.30 -10.80 17.26
C VAL A 148 -26.27 -9.65 16.95
N ASN A 149 -27.56 -9.82 17.24
CA ASN A 149 -28.55 -8.74 17.09
C ASN A 149 -28.23 -7.50 17.95
N ARG A 150 -27.58 -7.67 19.11
CA ARG A 150 -27.16 -6.55 19.97
C ARG A 150 -25.99 -5.75 19.40
N LEU A 151 -25.22 -6.26 18.45
CA LEU A 151 -24.16 -5.51 17.76
C LEU A 151 -24.71 -4.35 16.92
N SER A 152 -25.97 -4.44 16.49
CA SER A 152 -26.67 -3.39 15.75
C SER A 152 -27.47 -2.44 16.66
N SER A 153 -27.25 -2.48 17.98
CA SER A 153 -27.91 -1.58 18.94
C SER A 153 -27.43 -0.13 18.76
N ALA A 154 -28.31 0.84 19.02
CA ALA A 154 -27.93 2.25 19.10
C ALA A 154 -27.09 2.56 20.37
N ASP A 155 -27.07 1.65 21.35
CA ASP A 155 -26.33 1.80 22.58
C ASP A 155 -24.90 1.28 22.44
N HIS A 156 -23.92 2.19 22.35
CA HIS A 156 -22.55 1.80 22.04
C HIS A 156 -21.92 0.91 23.14
N ALA A 157 -22.19 1.19 24.42
CA ALA A 157 -21.65 0.35 25.49
C ALA A 157 -22.22 -1.08 25.47
N LEU A 158 -23.49 -1.26 25.08
CA LEU A 158 -24.08 -2.59 24.88
C LEU A 158 -23.42 -3.33 23.71
N CYS A 159 -23.19 -2.66 22.58
CA CYS A 159 -22.49 -3.26 21.44
C CYS A 159 -21.07 -3.68 21.81
N ALA A 160 -20.34 -2.83 22.55
CA ALA A 160 -18.99 -3.14 23.03
C ALA A 160 -18.98 -4.38 23.93
N ASN A 161 -19.89 -4.47 24.90
CA ASN A 161 -20.00 -5.64 25.79
C ASN A 161 -20.41 -6.92 25.03
N ALA A 162 -21.33 -6.80 24.07
CA ALA A 162 -21.74 -7.94 23.23
C ALA A 162 -20.58 -8.44 22.37
N LEU A 163 -19.82 -7.54 21.75
CA LEU A 163 -18.64 -7.89 20.95
C LEU A 163 -17.53 -8.49 21.82
N GLN A 164 -17.28 -7.93 23.00
CA GLN A 164 -16.31 -8.48 23.96
C GLN A 164 -16.67 -9.91 24.38
N LEU A 165 -17.96 -10.18 24.60
CA LEU A 165 -18.44 -11.53 24.91
C LEU A 165 -18.24 -12.47 23.72
N ILE A 166 -18.57 -12.04 22.50
CA ILE A 166 -18.31 -12.81 21.28
C ILE A 166 -16.81 -13.11 21.14
N ASN A 167 -15.93 -12.13 21.34
CA ASN A 167 -14.49 -12.31 21.30
C ASN A 167 -14.01 -13.31 22.34
N SER A 168 -14.53 -13.24 23.56
CA SER A 168 -14.18 -14.16 24.65
C SER A 168 -14.59 -15.61 24.30
N LEU A 169 -15.81 -15.79 23.77
CA LEU A 169 -16.30 -17.09 23.31
C LEU A 169 -15.49 -17.64 22.14
N MET A 170 -15.17 -16.78 21.16
CA MET A 170 -14.32 -17.14 20.02
C MET A 170 -12.93 -17.56 20.50
N ARG A 171 -12.26 -16.75 21.32
CA ARG A 171 -10.94 -17.06 21.88
C ARG A 171 -10.93 -18.41 22.59
N ASP A 172 -11.85 -18.61 23.54
CA ASP A 172 -11.90 -19.85 24.32
C ASP A 172 -12.20 -21.07 23.45
N SER A 173 -13.10 -20.94 22.46
CA SER A 173 -13.37 -22.02 21.50
C SER A 173 -12.13 -22.35 20.64
N ILE A 174 -11.35 -21.35 20.25
CA ILE A 174 -10.16 -21.55 19.41
C ILE A 174 -9.04 -22.21 20.22
N THR A 175 -8.89 -21.87 21.51
CA THR A 175 -7.80 -22.38 22.35
C THR A 175 -8.12 -23.73 22.99
N ASN A 176 -9.35 -23.94 23.45
CA ASN A 176 -9.69 -25.04 24.37
C ASN A 176 -10.63 -26.11 23.78
N ASP A 177 -11.41 -25.83 22.74
CA ASP A 177 -12.28 -26.83 22.11
C ASP A 177 -11.50 -27.74 21.13
N ALA A 178 -11.99 -28.96 20.94
CA ALA A 178 -11.42 -29.92 19.99
C ALA A 178 -11.46 -29.40 18.55
N ASP A 179 -10.52 -29.87 17.71
CA ASP A 179 -10.32 -29.41 16.33
C ASP A 179 -11.54 -29.54 15.40
N THR A 180 -12.56 -30.28 15.80
CA THR A 180 -13.81 -30.47 15.04
C THR A 180 -14.96 -29.58 15.51
N GLU A 181 -14.89 -29.02 16.72
CA GLU A 181 -16.01 -28.30 17.34
C GLU A 181 -15.89 -26.79 17.14
N TRP A 182 -14.68 -26.22 17.30
CA TRP A 182 -14.47 -24.79 17.07
C TRP A 182 -14.85 -24.34 15.64
N PRO A 183 -14.61 -25.10 14.54
CA PRO A 183 -15.03 -24.66 13.21
C PRO A 183 -16.53 -24.53 13.07
N LYS A 184 -17.30 -25.45 13.67
CA LYS A 184 -18.76 -25.44 13.66
C LYS A 184 -19.32 -24.24 14.42
N PHE A 185 -18.69 -23.90 15.55
CA PHE A 185 -19.05 -22.72 16.33
C PHE A 185 -18.79 -21.43 15.54
N ILE A 186 -17.62 -21.29 14.93
CA ILE A 186 -17.28 -20.14 14.09
C ILE A 186 -18.25 -20.03 12.91
N GLN A 187 -18.52 -21.14 12.22
CA GLN A 187 -19.51 -21.16 11.13
C GLN A 187 -20.89 -20.70 11.61
N LYS A 188 -21.36 -21.16 12.78
CA LYS A 188 -22.62 -20.72 13.36
C LYS A 188 -22.66 -19.21 13.61
N LEU A 189 -21.56 -18.61 14.10
CA LEU A 189 -21.48 -17.15 14.28
C LEU A 189 -21.51 -16.40 12.94
N GLN A 190 -20.83 -16.94 11.92
CA GLN A 190 -20.83 -16.37 10.57
C GLN A 190 -22.24 -16.41 9.94
N ASP A 191 -22.94 -17.54 10.07
CA ASP A 191 -24.31 -17.73 9.57
C ASP A 191 -25.30 -16.75 10.24
N LEU A 192 -25.07 -16.42 11.51
CA LEU A 192 -25.84 -15.41 12.25
C LEU A 192 -25.52 -13.97 11.82
N GLY A 193 -24.50 -13.75 10.99
CA GLY A 193 -24.16 -12.44 10.42
C GLY A 193 -23.17 -11.62 11.23
N VAL A 194 -22.37 -12.23 12.12
CA VAL A 194 -21.38 -11.51 12.95
C VAL A 194 -20.39 -10.70 12.10
N ILE A 195 -19.92 -11.27 10.98
CA ILE A 195 -18.95 -10.62 10.08
C ILE A 195 -19.53 -9.31 9.54
N ARG A 196 -20.78 -9.35 9.07
CA ARG A 196 -21.47 -8.17 8.52
C ARG A 196 -21.68 -7.10 9.59
N ALA A 197 -22.09 -7.50 10.79
CA ALA A 197 -22.30 -6.59 11.91
C ALA A 197 -21.00 -5.90 12.32
N VAL A 198 -19.91 -6.66 12.49
CA VAL A 198 -18.60 -6.11 12.87
C VAL A 198 -18.01 -5.25 11.76
N TYR A 199 -18.12 -5.65 10.49
CA TYR A 199 -17.71 -4.82 9.35
C TYR A 199 -18.40 -3.45 9.37
N SER A 200 -19.72 -3.42 9.59
CA SER A 200 -20.46 -2.17 9.70
C SER A 200 -20.00 -1.31 10.88
N LEU A 201 -19.63 -1.92 12.01
CA LEU A 201 -19.08 -1.21 13.18
C LEU A 201 -17.68 -0.66 12.89
N MET A 202 -16.82 -1.44 12.23
CA MET A 202 -15.47 -0.99 11.83
C MET A 202 -15.53 0.13 10.80
N GLN A 203 -16.57 0.22 9.97
CA GLN A 203 -16.78 1.33 9.04
C GLN A 203 -17.51 2.53 9.66
N GLY A 204 -18.15 2.35 10.82
CA GLY A 204 -18.93 3.38 11.50
C GLY A 204 -18.11 4.60 11.96
N SER A 205 -18.83 5.68 12.28
CA SER A 205 -18.24 6.93 12.80
C SER A 205 -18.00 6.90 14.32
N ALA A 206 -18.68 6.02 15.05
CA ALA A 206 -18.60 5.86 16.51
C ALA A 206 -17.50 4.87 16.96
N LEU A 207 -16.36 4.89 16.27
CA LEU A 207 -15.29 3.89 16.45
C LEU A 207 -14.67 3.91 17.85
N GLN A 208 -14.59 5.09 18.48
CA GLN A 208 -13.95 5.33 19.77
C GLN A 208 -14.54 4.49 20.91
N ASP A 209 -15.84 4.24 20.88
CA ASP A 209 -16.54 3.50 21.94
C ASP A 209 -16.35 1.97 21.80
N HIS A 210 -15.78 1.52 20.68
CA HIS A 210 -15.66 0.12 20.30
C HIS A 210 -14.24 -0.30 19.94
N VAL A 211 -13.23 0.57 20.13
CA VAL A 211 -11.90 0.32 19.59
C VAL A 211 -11.32 -1.00 20.08
N HIS A 212 -11.39 -1.22 21.40
CA HIS A 212 -10.79 -2.40 22.02
C HIS A 212 -11.44 -3.72 21.54
N PRO A 213 -12.77 -3.87 21.61
CA PRO A 213 -13.42 -5.09 21.11
C PRO A 213 -13.28 -5.30 19.60
N LEU A 214 -13.20 -4.23 18.80
CA LEU A 214 -13.03 -4.36 17.33
C LEU A 214 -11.62 -4.82 16.95
N ILE A 215 -10.59 -4.27 17.59
CA ILE A 215 -9.20 -4.71 17.37
C ILE A 215 -9.03 -6.16 17.82
N GLU A 216 -9.60 -6.51 18.98
CA GLU A 216 -9.57 -7.89 19.43
C GLU A 216 -10.26 -8.83 18.43
N PHE A 217 -11.42 -8.45 17.86
CA PHE A 217 -12.09 -9.26 16.83
C PHE A 217 -11.24 -9.40 15.56
N GLN A 218 -10.60 -8.32 15.10
CA GLN A 218 -9.67 -8.34 13.97
C GLN A 218 -8.49 -9.29 14.24
N SER A 219 -7.87 -9.18 15.42
CA SER A 219 -6.78 -10.06 15.85
C SER A 219 -7.21 -11.53 15.92
N LEU A 220 -8.41 -11.82 16.46
CA LEU A 220 -8.98 -13.16 16.50
C LEU A 220 -9.27 -13.71 15.11
N THR A 221 -9.66 -12.84 14.17
CA THR A 221 -9.82 -13.22 12.76
C THR A 221 -8.47 -13.64 12.14
N LYS A 222 -7.39 -12.91 12.42
CA LYS A 222 -6.02 -13.31 12.02
C LYS A 222 -5.61 -14.65 12.66
N VAL A 223 -5.89 -14.84 13.96
CA VAL A 223 -5.63 -16.12 14.66
C VAL A 223 -6.41 -17.27 14.03
N LEU A 224 -7.67 -17.06 13.63
CA LEU A 224 -8.46 -18.08 12.91
C LEU A 224 -7.83 -18.46 11.58
N LEU A 225 -7.42 -17.48 10.77
CA LEU A 225 -6.76 -17.72 9.49
C LEU A 225 -5.43 -18.48 9.68
N ARG A 226 -4.63 -18.11 10.69
CA ARG A 226 -3.41 -18.83 11.06
C ARG A 226 -3.70 -20.28 11.44
N LYS A 227 -4.69 -20.52 12.31
CA LYS A 227 -5.08 -21.87 12.72
C LYS A 227 -5.52 -22.72 11.52
N TRP A 228 -6.26 -22.14 10.57
CA TRP A 228 -6.62 -22.84 9.32
C TRP A 228 -5.42 -23.15 8.43
N ARG A 229 -4.42 -22.26 8.36
CA ARG A 229 -3.16 -22.48 7.63
C ARG A 229 -2.29 -23.56 8.29
N GLU A 230 -2.27 -23.66 9.62
CA GLU A 230 -1.46 -24.66 10.35
C GLU A 230 -2.03 -26.09 10.24
N ILE A 231 -3.30 -26.23 9.87
CA ILE A 231 -3.90 -27.55 9.65
C ILE A 231 -3.38 -28.14 8.34
N TYR A 232 -2.51 -29.15 8.47
CA TYR A 232 -2.02 -29.93 7.33
C TYR A 232 -3.12 -30.77 6.68
N LEU A 233 -2.97 -30.97 5.37
CA LEU A 233 -3.88 -31.78 4.59
C LEU A 233 -3.71 -33.27 4.87
N ASP A 234 -4.59 -33.80 5.72
CA ASP A 234 -4.77 -35.23 5.95
C ASP A 234 -5.92 -35.84 5.13
N LEU A 235 -5.63 -36.87 4.33
CA LEU A 235 -6.63 -37.58 3.52
C LEU A 235 -7.48 -38.57 4.33
N GLU A 236 -7.10 -38.89 5.57
CA GLU A 236 -7.91 -39.68 6.50
C GLU A 236 -9.09 -38.87 7.05
N ARG A 237 -8.93 -37.55 7.19
CA ARG A 237 -10.00 -36.65 7.63
C ARG A 237 -11.10 -36.56 6.56
N PRO A 238 -12.37 -36.82 6.92
CA PRO A 238 -13.47 -36.86 5.96
C PRO A 238 -13.76 -35.50 5.30
N GLU A 239 -13.53 -34.40 6.01
CA GLU A 239 -13.74 -33.04 5.53
C GLU A 239 -12.77 -32.67 4.41
N HIS A 240 -11.48 -32.95 4.61
CA HIS A 240 -10.42 -32.74 3.63
C HIS A 240 -10.67 -33.55 2.36
N ARG A 241 -11.00 -34.84 2.53
CA ARG A 241 -11.35 -35.72 1.41
C ARG A 241 -12.58 -35.22 0.66
N ARG A 242 -13.60 -34.71 1.37
CA ARG A 242 -14.82 -34.15 0.77
C ARG A 242 -14.52 -32.91 -0.05
N ALA A 243 -13.70 -32.00 0.45
CA ALA A 243 -13.31 -30.78 -0.26
C ALA A 243 -12.54 -31.09 -1.56
N LEU A 244 -11.51 -31.95 -1.51
CA LEU A 244 -10.78 -32.40 -2.70
C LEU A 244 -11.70 -33.12 -3.71
N LYS A 245 -12.60 -33.98 -3.23
CA LYS A 245 -13.58 -34.65 -4.08
C LYS A 245 -14.53 -33.63 -4.72
N GLY A 246 -14.94 -32.60 -4.00
CA GLY A 246 -15.77 -31.50 -4.50
C GLY A 246 -15.10 -30.77 -5.66
N ILE A 247 -13.83 -30.38 -5.50
CA ILE A 247 -13.04 -29.73 -6.55
C ILE A 247 -12.98 -30.60 -7.81
N TYR A 248 -12.68 -31.90 -7.64
CA TYR A 248 -12.60 -32.81 -8.77
C TYR A 248 -13.95 -33.03 -9.47
N LEU A 249 -15.03 -33.20 -8.70
CA LEU A 249 -16.37 -33.37 -9.28
C LEU A 249 -16.80 -32.14 -10.07
N ALA A 250 -16.54 -30.94 -9.55
CA ALA A 250 -16.81 -29.70 -10.25
C ALA A 250 -15.99 -29.54 -11.54
N SER A 251 -14.80 -30.15 -11.62
CA SER A 251 -13.97 -30.14 -12.84
C SER A 251 -14.42 -31.12 -13.94
N SER A 252 -15.25 -32.10 -13.58
CA SER A 252 -15.70 -33.15 -14.50
C SER A 252 -16.97 -32.70 -15.21
N HIS A 253 -16.90 -32.55 -16.54
CA HIS A 253 -18.02 -32.10 -17.36
C HIS A 253 -18.88 -33.30 -17.76
N GLU A 254 -19.58 -33.93 -16.82
CA GLU A 254 -20.36 -35.14 -17.14
C GLU A 254 -21.43 -35.48 -16.08
N ARG A 255 -22.53 -34.71 -16.03
CA ARG A 255 -23.86 -35.17 -15.56
C ARG A 255 -24.95 -34.28 -16.18
N GLY A 256 -25.17 -34.40 -17.49
CA GLY A 256 -26.19 -33.59 -18.16
C GLY A 256 -26.85 -34.23 -19.36
N GLN A 257 -26.11 -34.89 -20.24
CA GLN A 257 -26.68 -35.40 -21.49
C GLN A 257 -26.08 -36.78 -21.82
N GLU A 258 -27.00 -37.68 -22.20
CA GLU A 258 -26.77 -38.97 -22.86
C GLU A 258 -26.45 -40.19 -21.97
N LYS A 259 -27.53 -40.79 -21.44
CA LYS A 259 -27.68 -42.25 -21.56
C LYS A 259 -27.82 -42.59 -23.05
N GLY A 260 -26.70 -42.73 -23.75
CA GLY A 260 -26.68 -43.01 -25.19
C GLY A 260 -25.40 -43.72 -25.61
N VAL A 261 -25.49 -45.03 -25.80
CA VAL A 261 -24.65 -45.92 -26.63
C VAL A 261 -23.12 -45.67 -26.58
N GLU A 262 -22.44 -46.54 -25.83
CA GLU A 262 -20.98 -46.69 -25.78
C GLU A 262 -20.36 -46.87 -27.18
N ASN A 263 -19.63 -45.85 -27.66
CA ASN A 263 -18.65 -46.01 -28.74
C ASN A 263 -17.23 -46.07 -28.14
N GLY A 264 -16.51 -47.15 -28.44
CA GLY A 264 -15.24 -47.53 -27.81
C GLY A 264 -14.02 -46.60 -28.02
N ASP A 265 -14.16 -45.51 -28.78
CA ASP A 265 -13.07 -44.53 -29.00
C ASP A 265 -13.06 -43.40 -27.94
N GLU A 266 -14.21 -43.04 -27.35
CA GLU A 266 -14.27 -42.05 -26.26
C GLU A 266 -13.68 -42.60 -24.96
N MET A 267 -13.76 -43.92 -24.74
CA MET A 267 -13.15 -44.62 -23.61
C MET A 267 -11.61 -44.52 -23.59
N ARG A 268 -10.96 -44.29 -24.74
CA ARG A 268 -9.50 -44.09 -24.83
C ARG A 268 -9.08 -42.65 -24.52
N GLN A 269 -9.87 -41.65 -24.90
CA GLN A 269 -9.61 -40.24 -24.54
C GLN A 269 -9.90 -39.99 -23.04
N SER A 270 -11.00 -40.54 -22.53
CA SER A 270 -11.36 -40.49 -21.10
C SER A 270 -10.29 -41.12 -20.20
N LYS A 271 -9.69 -42.26 -20.59
CA LYS A 271 -8.58 -42.89 -19.85
C LYS A 271 -7.30 -42.04 -19.82
N LYS A 272 -6.97 -41.32 -20.90
CA LYS A 272 -5.79 -40.43 -20.95
C LYS A 272 -5.98 -39.19 -20.07
N HIS A 273 -7.19 -38.63 -20.02
CA HIS A 273 -7.57 -37.56 -19.08
C HIS A 273 -7.60 -38.03 -17.62
N SER A 274 -7.79 -39.32 -17.35
CA SER A 274 -7.74 -39.86 -15.99
C SER A 274 -6.33 -39.90 -15.38
N SER A 275 -5.28 -39.91 -16.22
CA SER A 275 -3.88 -39.95 -15.77
C SER A 275 -3.33 -38.59 -15.32
N GLU A 276 -3.94 -37.48 -15.76
CA GLU A 276 -3.55 -36.10 -15.44
C GLU A 276 -4.64 -35.38 -14.64
N LYS A 277 -5.18 -36.05 -13.63
CA LYS A 277 -6.35 -35.62 -12.88
C LYS A 277 -6.14 -34.25 -12.24
N TRP A 278 -5.03 -34.08 -11.53
CA TRP A 278 -4.72 -32.87 -10.78
C TRP A 278 -3.87 -31.90 -11.60
N ARG A 279 -2.97 -32.41 -12.46
CA ARG A 279 -2.21 -31.53 -13.37
C ARG A 279 -3.10 -30.72 -14.31
N ARG A 280 -4.22 -31.29 -14.77
CA ARG A 280 -5.22 -30.55 -15.55
C ARG A 280 -5.79 -29.34 -14.81
N LEU A 281 -5.88 -29.41 -13.48
CA LEU A 281 -6.40 -28.33 -12.63
C LEU A 281 -5.32 -27.29 -12.30
N GLY A 282 -4.08 -27.49 -12.77
CA GLY A 282 -2.97 -26.58 -12.53
C GLY A 282 -2.09 -26.95 -11.34
N PHE A 283 -2.23 -28.15 -10.76
CA PHE A 283 -1.28 -28.66 -9.78
C PHE A 283 0.03 -29.11 -10.47
N GLU A 284 1.19 -28.96 -9.81
CA GLU A 284 2.48 -29.43 -10.33
C GLU A 284 2.57 -30.97 -10.42
N THR A 285 2.08 -31.63 -9.38
CA THR A 285 2.10 -33.09 -9.22
C THR A 285 0.68 -33.66 -9.24
N GLU A 286 0.58 -34.99 -9.46
CA GLU A 286 -0.68 -35.72 -9.28
C GLU A 286 -1.02 -35.99 -7.80
N SER A 287 -0.16 -35.56 -6.89
CA SER A 287 -0.42 -35.58 -5.45
C SER A 287 -0.68 -34.14 -5.01
N PRO A 288 -1.95 -33.69 -4.95
CA PRO A 288 -2.25 -32.31 -4.60
C PRO A 288 -1.80 -31.96 -3.17
N SER A 289 -1.66 -32.95 -2.29
CA SER A 289 -1.37 -32.75 -0.86
C SER A 289 -0.10 -31.95 -0.58
N THR A 290 0.98 -32.18 -1.33
CA THR A 290 2.26 -31.51 -1.10
C THR A 290 2.22 -30.02 -1.44
N GLN A 291 1.30 -29.60 -2.32
CA GLN A 291 1.20 -28.19 -2.72
C GLN A 291 0.45 -27.33 -1.69
N PHE A 292 -0.23 -27.97 -0.72
CA PHE A 292 -0.86 -27.26 0.40
C PHE A 292 0.07 -27.13 1.60
N GLU A 293 1.36 -27.50 1.52
CA GLU A 293 2.28 -27.40 2.66
C GLU A 293 2.43 -25.95 3.17
N ASP A 294 2.51 -24.98 2.27
CA ASP A 294 2.71 -23.56 2.63
C ASP A 294 1.42 -22.85 3.08
N THR A 295 0.27 -23.27 2.54
CA THR A 295 -1.05 -22.62 2.71
C THR A 295 -2.01 -23.39 3.61
N GLY A 296 -1.69 -24.66 3.90
CA GLY A 296 -2.50 -25.58 4.70
C GLY A 296 -3.93 -25.76 4.20
N PHE A 297 -4.82 -26.08 5.14
CA PHE A 297 -6.24 -26.23 4.87
C PHE A 297 -6.92 -24.91 4.47
N LEU A 298 -6.38 -23.75 4.87
CA LEU A 298 -6.85 -22.44 4.42
C LEU A 298 -6.84 -22.34 2.89
N GLY A 299 -5.72 -22.68 2.24
CA GLY A 299 -5.64 -22.65 0.77
C GLY A 299 -6.58 -23.65 0.09
N MET A 300 -6.85 -24.79 0.74
CA MET A 300 -7.87 -25.73 0.25
C MET A 300 -9.28 -25.15 0.36
N MET A 301 -9.62 -24.51 1.48
CA MET A 301 -10.92 -23.89 1.68
C MET A 301 -11.18 -22.82 0.64
N ASP A 302 -10.20 -21.94 0.40
CA ASP A 302 -10.30 -20.87 -0.60
C ASP A 302 -10.55 -21.43 -2.01
N LEU A 303 -9.74 -22.41 -2.43
CA LEU A 303 -9.90 -23.06 -3.74
C LEU A 303 -11.25 -23.79 -3.84
N ALA A 304 -11.66 -24.52 -2.80
CA ALA A 304 -12.90 -25.26 -2.80
C ALA A 304 -14.13 -24.34 -2.77
N ASP A 305 -14.02 -23.16 -2.14
CA ASP A 305 -15.07 -22.15 -2.15
C ASP A 305 -15.22 -21.51 -3.53
N TYR A 306 -14.12 -21.05 -4.14
CA TYR A 306 -14.12 -20.53 -5.51
C TYR A 306 -14.75 -21.54 -6.49
N VAL A 307 -14.29 -22.79 -6.47
CA VAL A 307 -14.79 -23.82 -7.39
C VAL A 307 -16.28 -24.13 -7.18
N ARG A 308 -16.79 -24.03 -5.94
CA ARG A 308 -18.20 -24.28 -5.63
C ARG A 308 -19.09 -23.12 -6.07
N ASN A 309 -18.67 -21.89 -5.80
CA ASN A 309 -19.48 -20.69 -6.03
C ASN A 309 -19.37 -20.19 -7.49
N HIS A 310 -18.25 -20.48 -8.17
CA HIS A 310 -17.95 -20.08 -9.56
C HIS A 310 -17.76 -21.29 -10.49
N GLN A 311 -18.57 -22.33 -10.30
CA GLN A 311 -18.41 -23.61 -10.99
C GLN A 311 -18.41 -23.47 -12.53
N ASP A 312 -19.34 -22.69 -13.10
CA ASP A 312 -19.45 -22.53 -14.55
C ASP A 312 -18.23 -21.83 -15.15
N GLU A 313 -17.73 -20.79 -14.47
CA GLU A 313 -16.54 -20.04 -14.88
C GLU A 313 -15.28 -20.92 -14.78
N PHE A 314 -15.18 -21.69 -13.69
CA PHE A 314 -14.11 -22.65 -13.49
C PHE A 314 -14.08 -23.71 -14.60
N GLN A 315 -15.23 -24.30 -14.94
CA GLN A 315 -15.33 -25.28 -16.03
C GLN A 315 -14.97 -24.67 -17.39
N LYS A 316 -15.48 -23.47 -17.68
CA LYS A 316 -15.13 -22.73 -18.91
C LYS A 316 -13.64 -22.45 -18.97
N MET A 317 -13.01 -22.08 -17.85
CA MET A 317 -11.58 -21.84 -17.79
C MET A 317 -10.80 -23.14 -18.06
N LEU A 318 -11.18 -24.26 -17.44
CA LEU A 318 -10.54 -25.56 -17.71
C LEU A 318 -10.63 -25.98 -19.18
N LEU A 319 -11.77 -25.71 -19.83
CA LEU A 319 -11.95 -25.98 -21.25
C LEU A 319 -11.03 -25.09 -22.12
N GLU A 320 -10.96 -23.80 -21.81
CA GLU A 320 -10.05 -22.87 -22.49
C GLU A 320 -8.58 -23.25 -22.32
N GLN A 321 -8.17 -23.73 -21.13
CA GLN A 321 -6.79 -24.19 -20.92
C GLN A 321 -6.49 -25.50 -21.66
N SER A 322 -7.49 -26.37 -21.86
CA SER A 322 -7.29 -27.66 -22.53
C SER A 322 -6.86 -27.54 -24.00
N THR A 323 -7.24 -26.45 -24.67
CA THR A 323 -6.88 -26.18 -26.06
C THR A 323 -5.47 -25.60 -26.22
N LYS A 324 -4.83 -25.16 -25.12
CA LYS A 324 -3.50 -24.55 -25.11
C LYS A 324 -2.39 -25.60 -24.86
N PRO A 325 -1.16 -25.38 -25.36
CA PRO A 325 -0.01 -26.20 -25.02
C PRO A 325 0.32 -26.09 -23.52
N PRO A 326 0.90 -27.12 -22.88
CA PRO A 326 1.08 -27.17 -21.43
C PRO A 326 1.89 -25.99 -20.87
N GLN A 327 2.83 -25.44 -21.62
CA GLN A 327 3.63 -24.27 -21.22
C GLN A 327 2.82 -22.97 -21.12
N GLN A 328 1.71 -22.85 -21.85
CA GLN A 328 0.86 -21.65 -21.88
C GLN A 328 -0.39 -21.80 -21.01
N ARG A 329 -0.58 -22.96 -20.37
CA ARG A 329 -1.72 -23.22 -19.51
C ARG A 329 -1.56 -22.46 -18.20
N CYS A 330 -2.58 -21.69 -17.84
CA CYS A 330 -2.66 -21.05 -16.53
C CYS A 330 -2.86 -22.12 -15.46
N PRO A 331 -1.98 -22.22 -14.44
CA PRO A 331 -2.13 -23.20 -13.38
C PRO A 331 -3.14 -22.71 -12.33
N ILE A 332 -4.43 -22.99 -12.57
CA ILE A 332 -5.57 -22.47 -11.78
C ILE A 332 -5.41 -22.74 -10.27
N ALA A 333 -5.10 -23.98 -9.89
CA ALA A 333 -4.92 -24.34 -8.49
C ALA A 333 -3.76 -23.59 -7.84
N ARG A 334 -2.59 -23.53 -8.48
CA ARG A 334 -1.43 -22.77 -7.95
C ARG A 334 -1.74 -21.28 -7.84
N ALA A 335 -2.42 -20.71 -8.84
CA ALA A 335 -2.83 -19.31 -8.81
C ALA A 335 -3.71 -19.02 -7.57
N SER A 336 -4.67 -19.89 -7.28
CA SER A 336 -5.50 -19.80 -6.06
C SER A 336 -4.65 -19.83 -4.78
N LEU A 337 -3.69 -20.74 -4.68
CA LEU A 337 -2.81 -20.84 -3.52
C LEU A 337 -1.88 -19.63 -3.37
N SER A 338 -1.35 -19.11 -4.48
CA SER A 338 -0.54 -17.89 -4.46
C SER A 338 -1.36 -16.68 -4.03
N VAL A 339 -2.62 -16.54 -4.44
CA VAL A 339 -3.49 -15.47 -3.96
C VAL A 339 -3.77 -15.60 -2.45
N THR A 340 -4.04 -16.82 -1.95
CA THR A 340 -4.14 -17.08 -0.50
C THR A 340 -2.88 -16.61 0.22
N SER A 341 -1.69 -16.98 -0.24
CA SER A 341 -0.42 -16.56 0.37
C SER A 341 -0.20 -15.05 0.31
N ILE A 342 -0.56 -14.39 -0.79
CA ILE A 342 -0.42 -12.93 -0.95
C ILE A 342 -1.34 -12.21 0.04
N LEU A 343 -2.62 -12.61 0.15
CA LEU A 343 -3.54 -12.02 1.12
C LEU A 343 -3.08 -12.27 2.55
N TYR A 344 -2.57 -13.47 2.83
CA TYR A 344 -2.05 -13.84 4.15
C TYR A 344 -0.88 -12.94 4.57
N GLN A 345 0.02 -12.65 3.64
CA GLN A 345 1.15 -11.76 3.85
C GLN A 345 0.72 -10.29 3.92
N HIS A 346 -0.21 -9.86 3.06
CA HIS A 346 -0.72 -8.50 3.01
C HIS A 346 -1.35 -8.07 4.34
N PHE A 347 -2.18 -8.92 4.94
CA PHE A 347 -2.81 -8.66 6.25
C PHE A 347 -1.91 -9.02 7.45
N GLU A 348 -0.65 -9.37 7.18
CA GLU A 348 0.36 -9.68 8.20
C GLU A 348 -0.12 -10.71 9.24
N VAL A 349 -0.83 -11.75 8.79
CA VAL A 349 -1.55 -12.69 9.66
C VAL A 349 -0.62 -13.41 10.65
N ASP A 350 0.66 -13.57 10.34
CA ASP A 350 1.67 -14.15 11.24
C ASP A 350 2.12 -13.21 12.38
N LYS A 351 1.94 -11.89 12.25
CA LYS A 351 2.34 -10.96 13.30
C LYS A 351 1.37 -11.02 14.48
N SER A 352 1.92 -11.04 15.69
CA SER A 352 1.13 -10.97 16.92
C SER A 352 0.85 -9.51 17.26
N GLU A 353 -0.41 -9.07 17.11
CA GLU A 353 -0.83 -7.72 17.52
C GLU A 353 -0.72 -7.52 19.06
N MET A 354 -0.47 -8.59 19.84
CA MET A 354 -0.34 -8.56 21.30
C MET A 354 1.05 -8.10 21.79
N ASP A 355 2.06 -8.02 20.91
CA ASP A 355 3.44 -7.70 21.32
C ASP A 355 3.81 -6.21 21.15
N ASP A 356 2.93 -5.40 20.53
CA ASP A 356 3.19 -3.99 20.32
C ASP A 356 2.58 -3.14 21.45
N SER A 357 3.42 -2.85 22.45
CA SER A 357 3.24 -1.73 23.39
C SER A 357 2.99 -0.37 22.67
N LYS A 358 3.18 -0.32 21.34
CA LYS A 358 2.91 0.80 20.43
C LYS A 358 1.45 0.89 19.95
N GLY A 359 0.69 -0.21 19.93
CA GLY A 359 -0.72 -0.20 19.48
C GLY A 359 -1.63 0.66 20.36
N TYR A 360 -1.36 0.68 21.68
CA TYR A 360 -2.06 1.53 22.64
C TYR A 360 -1.72 3.03 22.50
N LEU A 361 -0.49 3.37 22.13
CA LEU A 361 -0.06 4.76 21.87
C LEU A 361 -0.59 5.30 20.53
N LEU A 362 -0.77 4.43 19.54
CA LEU A 362 -1.34 4.79 18.24
C LEU A 362 -2.84 5.14 18.32
N LEU A 363 -3.54 4.62 19.33
CA LEU A 363 -4.98 4.82 19.55
C LEU A 363 -5.40 6.25 19.93
N GLU A 364 -4.46 7.12 20.32
CA GLU A 364 -4.75 8.47 20.82
C GLU A 364 -5.11 9.48 19.71
N SER A 365 -4.80 9.19 18.45
CA SER A 365 -5.09 10.08 17.31
C SER A 365 -6.05 9.46 16.31
N ARG A 366 -7.14 10.18 15.98
CA ARG A 366 -8.15 9.73 14.99
C ARG A 366 -7.58 9.32 13.63
N SER A 367 -6.51 9.99 13.19
CA SER A 367 -5.82 9.70 11.92
C SER A 367 -5.08 8.36 11.90
N ASN A 368 -4.73 7.81 13.08
CA ASN A 368 -4.07 6.52 13.19
C ASN A 368 -5.08 5.37 13.16
N LEU A 369 -6.32 5.60 13.64
CA LEU A 369 -7.35 4.56 13.66
C LEU A 369 -7.73 4.09 12.26
N ASP A 370 -7.78 5.00 11.28
CA ASP A 370 -8.09 4.62 9.88
C ASP A 370 -7.02 3.72 9.26
N LYS A 371 -5.79 3.67 9.82
CA LYS A 371 -4.72 2.76 9.37
C LYS A 371 -4.69 1.44 10.15
N VAL A 372 -5.16 1.43 11.38
CA VAL A 372 -5.10 0.25 12.27
C VAL A 372 -6.24 -0.73 11.96
N PHE A 373 -7.41 -0.22 11.58
CA PHE A 373 -8.55 -1.06 11.23
C PHE A 373 -8.49 -1.49 9.77
N GLU A 374 -8.64 -2.79 9.55
CA GLU A 374 -8.61 -3.44 8.24
C GLU A 374 -9.95 -4.16 7.96
N PRO A 375 -11.07 -3.45 7.72
CA PRO A 375 -12.39 -4.11 7.59
C PRO A 375 -12.47 -5.08 6.42
N LEU A 376 -11.64 -4.89 5.40
CA LEU A 376 -11.55 -5.76 4.23
C LEU A 376 -11.05 -7.17 4.58
N LEU A 377 -10.30 -7.35 5.68
CA LEU A 377 -9.90 -8.67 6.20
C LEU A 377 -11.12 -9.58 6.43
N LEU A 378 -12.23 -9.00 6.88
CA LEU A 378 -13.47 -9.73 7.16
C LEU A 378 -14.14 -10.28 5.89
N HIS A 379 -13.72 -9.82 4.72
CA HIS A 379 -14.19 -10.26 3.40
C HIS A 379 -13.14 -11.10 2.66
N TRP A 380 -12.34 -11.89 3.40
CA TRP A 380 -11.29 -12.76 2.86
C TRP A 380 -11.66 -13.49 1.57
N THR A 381 -12.77 -14.24 1.57
CA THR A 381 -13.20 -15.05 0.41
C THR A 381 -13.47 -14.19 -0.83
N ARG A 382 -14.07 -13.01 -0.65
CA ARG A 382 -14.36 -12.07 -1.73
C ARG A 382 -13.08 -11.50 -2.34
N LEU A 383 -12.13 -11.12 -1.48
CA LEU A 383 -10.81 -10.65 -1.92
C LEU A 383 -10.02 -11.76 -2.63
N HIS A 384 -10.10 -13.00 -2.15
CA HIS A 384 -9.46 -14.14 -2.79
C HIS A 384 -9.99 -14.36 -4.21
N VAL A 385 -11.32 -14.39 -4.37
CA VAL A 385 -11.97 -14.55 -5.67
C VAL A 385 -11.59 -13.39 -6.62
N ALA A 386 -11.66 -12.14 -6.15
CA ALA A 386 -11.28 -10.98 -6.95
C ALA A 386 -9.79 -11.01 -7.36
N GLY A 387 -8.89 -11.35 -6.43
CA GLY A 387 -7.47 -11.54 -6.70
C GLY A 387 -7.20 -12.67 -7.71
N LEU A 388 -7.96 -13.75 -7.64
CA LEU A 388 -7.85 -14.89 -8.57
C LEU A 388 -8.34 -14.53 -9.98
N HIS A 389 -9.45 -13.79 -10.10
CA HIS A 389 -9.89 -13.27 -11.40
C HIS A 389 -8.88 -12.29 -11.99
N ALA A 390 -8.31 -11.41 -11.16
CA ALA A 390 -7.22 -10.53 -11.58
C ALA A 390 -6.00 -11.33 -12.05
N PHE A 391 -5.64 -12.42 -11.36
CA PHE A 391 -4.57 -13.32 -11.78
C PHE A 391 -4.82 -13.88 -13.19
N PHE A 392 -6.00 -14.43 -13.45
CA PHE A 392 -6.33 -14.98 -14.77
C PHE A 392 -6.32 -13.92 -15.87
N ARG A 393 -6.79 -12.72 -15.55
CA ARG A 393 -6.76 -11.57 -16.46
C ARG A 393 -5.33 -11.18 -16.81
N LEU A 394 -4.46 -11.03 -15.83
CA LEU A 394 -3.05 -10.67 -16.05
C LEU A 394 -2.30 -11.76 -16.79
N TRP A 395 -2.53 -13.04 -16.46
CA TRP A 395 -1.96 -14.17 -17.21
C TRP A 395 -2.29 -14.09 -18.71
N LYS A 396 -3.56 -13.83 -19.04
CA LYS A 396 -4.02 -13.69 -20.42
C LYS A 396 -3.48 -12.43 -21.09
N ALA A 397 -3.51 -11.29 -20.41
CA ALA A 397 -3.08 -10.00 -20.96
C ALA A 397 -1.58 -9.94 -21.26
N THR A 398 -0.77 -10.64 -20.46
CA THR A 398 0.69 -10.71 -20.64
C THR A 398 1.13 -11.80 -21.62
N GLY A 399 0.25 -12.76 -21.95
CA GLY A 399 0.64 -13.93 -22.74
C GLY A 399 1.66 -14.81 -22.00
N ALA A 400 1.60 -14.83 -20.66
CA ALA A 400 2.57 -15.52 -19.82
C ALA A 400 2.63 -17.03 -20.05
N GLU A 401 3.83 -17.58 -19.88
CA GLU A 401 4.07 -19.02 -19.82
C GLU A 401 4.36 -19.46 -18.37
N VAL A 402 4.46 -20.76 -18.13
CA VAL A 402 4.72 -21.33 -16.79
C VAL A 402 6.02 -20.79 -16.17
N GLU A 403 7.03 -20.43 -16.98
CA GLU A 403 8.27 -19.82 -16.50
C GLU A 403 8.07 -18.38 -15.97
N ASP A 404 7.07 -17.66 -16.49
CA ASP A 404 6.73 -16.30 -16.05
C ASP A 404 5.84 -16.29 -14.81
N TYR A 405 5.45 -17.45 -14.29
CA TYR A 405 4.51 -17.58 -13.17
C TYR A 405 4.89 -16.68 -11.97
N GLY A 406 6.15 -16.71 -11.55
CA GLY A 406 6.64 -15.88 -10.43
C GLY A 406 6.47 -14.37 -10.68
N LYS A 407 6.61 -13.92 -11.94
CA LYS A 407 6.41 -12.51 -12.31
C LYS A 407 4.95 -12.12 -12.19
N ILE A 408 4.02 -13.00 -12.55
CA ILE A 408 2.58 -12.75 -12.41
C ILE A 408 2.16 -12.74 -10.94
N VAL A 409 2.72 -13.64 -10.12
CA VAL A 409 2.52 -13.63 -8.67
C VAL A 409 2.93 -12.28 -8.08
N GLU A 410 4.08 -11.75 -8.49
CA GLU A 410 4.56 -10.45 -8.00
C GLU A 410 3.68 -9.29 -8.48
N LEU A 411 3.20 -9.31 -9.72
CA LEU A 411 2.24 -8.32 -10.20
C LEU A 411 0.93 -8.35 -9.38
N ILE A 412 0.46 -9.54 -8.99
CA ILE A 412 -0.74 -9.67 -8.16
C ILE A 412 -0.50 -9.20 -6.73
N ARG A 413 0.70 -9.40 -6.17
CA ARG A 413 1.11 -8.82 -4.90
C ARG A 413 1.00 -7.30 -4.94
N ILE A 414 1.63 -6.66 -5.93
CA ILE A 414 1.60 -5.19 -6.11
C ILE A 414 0.16 -4.70 -6.33
N LEU A 415 -0.65 -5.45 -7.06
CA LEU A 415 -2.05 -5.11 -7.28
C LEU A 415 -2.86 -5.14 -5.98
N ILE A 416 -2.70 -6.19 -5.17
CA ILE A 416 -3.38 -6.30 -3.87
C ILE A 416 -2.88 -5.20 -2.92
N GLU A 417 -1.57 -4.98 -2.83
CA GLU A 417 -1.01 -3.91 -1.98
C GLU A 417 -1.49 -2.52 -2.41
N SER A 418 -1.58 -2.24 -3.71
CA SER A 418 -2.02 -0.93 -4.19
C SER A 418 -3.52 -0.70 -4.02
N VAL A 419 -4.36 -1.70 -4.32
CA VAL A 419 -5.82 -1.55 -4.28
C VAL A 419 -6.40 -1.80 -2.89
N VAL A 420 -5.98 -2.88 -2.22
CA VAL A 420 -6.46 -3.24 -0.87
C VAL A 420 -5.72 -2.44 0.19
N GLY A 421 -4.39 -2.33 0.09
CA GLY A 421 -3.59 -1.52 1.03
C GLY A 421 -3.78 -0.02 0.88
N GLY A 422 -4.13 0.46 -0.33
CA GLY A 422 -4.49 1.85 -0.58
C GLY A 422 -5.95 2.19 -0.27
N ALA A 423 -6.80 1.21 0.06
CA ALA A 423 -8.21 1.43 0.35
C ALA A 423 -8.39 2.12 1.72
N PRO A 424 -9.15 3.23 1.81
CA PRO A 424 -9.55 3.74 3.11
C PRO A 424 -10.49 2.75 3.81
N ARG A 425 -10.49 2.76 5.15
CA ARG A 425 -11.33 1.93 6.02
C ARG A 425 -12.80 1.87 5.59
N THR A 426 -13.36 2.98 5.11
CA THR A 426 -14.78 3.10 4.73
C THR A 426 -15.08 2.68 3.29
N LYS A 427 -14.07 2.28 2.50
CA LYS A 427 -14.28 1.85 1.12
C LYS A 427 -15.10 0.56 1.11
N ASP A 428 -16.07 0.50 0.21
CA ASP A 428 -16.89 -0.71 0.10
C ASP A 428 -16.10 -1.83 -0.60
N VAL A 429 -16.33 -3.06 -0.15
CA VAL A 429 -15.69 -4.25 -0.73
C VAL A 429 -16.05 -4.44 -2.21
N GLN A 430 -17.26 -4.07 -2.64
CA GLN A 430 -17.65 -4.14 -4.06
C GLN A 430 -16.78 -3.22 -4.93
N GLU A 431 -16.50 -2.01 -4.45
CA GLU A 431 -15.63 -1.05 -5.15
C GLU A 431 -14.20 -1.59 -5.25
N VAL A 432 -13.71 -2.26 -4.20
CA VAL A 432 -12.39 -2.91 -4.20
C VAL A 432 -12.33 -4.05 -5.22
N GLU A 433 -13.37 -4.89 -5.31
CA GLU A 433 -13.45 -5.96 -6.30
C GLU A 433 -13.47 -5.41 -7.74
N GLU A 434 -14.25 -4.35 -7.98
CA GLU A 434 -14.35 -3.69 -9.29
C GLU A 434 -13.01 -3.05 -9.68
N GLU A 435 -12.29 -2.45 -8.73
CA GLU A 435 -10.97 -1.90 -8.99
C GLU A 435 -9.94 -2.99 -9.32
N LEU A 436 -9.90 -4.09 -8.55
CA LEU A 436 -9.04 -5.25 -8.85
C LEU A 436 -9.33 -5.84 -10.24
N ALA A 437 -10.62 -5.92 -10.61
CA ALA A 437 -11.07 -6.43 -11.90
C ALA A 437 -10.66 -5.52 -13.06
N ASN A 438 -10.68 -4.20 -12.87
CA ASN A 438 -10.47 -3.22 -13.94
C ASN A 438 -9.07 -2.60 -13.97
N PHE A 439 -8.23 -2.85 -12.96
CA PHE A 439 -6.91 -2.22 -12.84
C PHE A 439 -6.02 -2.45 -14.07
N GLU A 440 -5.56 -1.40 -14.74
CA GLU A 440 -4.84 -1.53 -16.01
C GLU A 440 -3.44 -2.13 -15.84
N TYR A 441 -3.07 -3.06 -16.73
CA TYR A 441 -1.74 -3.68 -16.72
C TYR A 441 -0.61 -2.66 -16.93
N GLY A 442 -0.80 -1.67 -17.81
CA GLY A 442 0.19 -0.61 -18.05
C GLY A 442 0.51 0.16 -16.77
N ARG A 443 -0.53 0.58 -16.05
CA ARG A 443 -0.39 1.26 -14.75
C ARG A 443 0.26 0.36 -13.70
N LEU A 444 -0.08 -0.93 -13.68
CA LEU A 444 0.54 -1.89 -12.76
C LEU A 444 2.04 -2.06 -13.02
N ARG A 445 2.45 -2.03 -14.29
CA ARG A 445 3.88 -2.07 -14.66
C ARG A 445 4.60 -0.79 -14.28
N GLU A 446 3.98 0.38 -14.42
CA GLU A 446 4.55 1.63 -13.90
C GLU A 446 4.80 1.54 -12.39
N LEU A 447 3.81 1.10 -11.62
CA LEU A 447 3.96 0.90 -10.17
C LEU A 447 5.07 -0.09 -9.83
N GLN A 448 5.17 -1.21 -10.55
CA GLN A 448 6.25 -2.17 -10.36
C GLN A 448 7.62 -1.53 -10.62
N MET A 449 7.76 -0.71 -11.66
CA MET A 449 9.00 -0.01 -11.96
C MET A 449 9.32 1.03 -10.88
N GLU A 450 8.32 1.77 -10.39
CA GLU A 450 8.48 2.74 -9.30
C GLU A 450 8.97 2.05 -8.01
N LEU A 451 8.36 0.91 -7.63
CA LEU A 451 8.76 0.13 -6.45
C LEU A 451 10.19 -0.41 -6.59
N LEU A 452 10.55 -0.89 -7.78
CA LEU A 452 11.92 -1.32 -8.06
C LEU A 452 12.90 -0.16 -7.94
N GLU A 453 12.59 1.00 -8.53
CA GLU A 453 13.44 2.20 -8.43
C GLU A 453 13.62 2.64 -6.97
N LEU A 454 12.58 2.59 -6.14
CA LEU A 454 12.67 2.85 -4.70
C LEU A 454 13.56 1.83 -3.97
N ALA A 455 13.40 0.53 -4.26
CA ALA A 455 14.22 -0.52 -3.65
C ALA A 455 15.71 -0.39 -4.04
N TYR A 456 15.99 -0.02 -5.30
CA TYR A 456 17.35 0.26 -5.76
C TYR A 456 17.94 1.51 -5.09
N GLU A 457 17.14 2.57 -4.94
CA GLU A 457 17.60 3.80 -4.28
C GLU A 457 17.91 3.55 -2.80
N ASP A 458 17.09 2.76 -2.10
CA ASP A 458 17.34 2.39 -0.71
C ASP A 458 18.61 1.53 -0.55
N ALA A 459 18.82 0.56 -1.45
CA ALA A 459 19.98 -0.33 -1.40
C ALA A 459 21.29 0.35 -1.84
N TRP A 460 21.26 1.16 -2.90
CA TRP A 460 22.48 1.64 -3.59
C TRP A 460 22.59 3.16 -3.69
N GLY A 461 21.57 3.93 -3.34
CA GLY A 461 21.54 5.39 -3.54
C GLY A 461 22.76 6.09 -2.96
N GLN A 462 23.16 5.72 -1.74
CA GLN A 462 24.32 6.27 -1.05
C GLN A 462 25.64 5.93 -1.77
N HIS A 463 25.76 4.72 -2.31
CA HIS A 463 26.96 4.23 -3.01
C HIS A 463 27.09 4.78 -4.43
N LEU A 464 25.97 5.20 -5.03
CA LEU A 464 25.93 5.70 -6.40
C LEU A 464 26.14 7.22 -6.51
N GLN A 465 26.24 7.96 -5.40
CA GLN A 465 26.31 9.42 -5.43
C GLN A 465 27.49 9.95 -6.25
N GLN A 466 28.71 9.44 -6.00
CA GLN A 466 29.90 9.85 -6.78
C GLN A 466 29.72 9.57 -8.27
N MET A 467 29.18 8.40 -8.59
CA MET A 467 28.97 7.96 -9.96
C MET A 467 27.91 8.84 -10.67
N ARG A 468 26.85 9.24 -9.96
CA ARG A 468 25.86 10.21 -10.45
C ARG A 468 26.47 11.58 -10.70
N GLU A 469 27.35 12.06 -9.82
CA GLU A 469 28.06 13.33 -10.02
C GLU A 469 28.96 13.27 -11.25
N GLU A 470 29.73 12.20 -11.43
CA GLU A 470 30.58 12.00 -12.61
C GLU A 470 29.76 11.96 -13.91
N LEU A 471 28.68 11.17 -13.93
CA LEU A 471 27.78 11.09 -15.09
C LEU A 471 27.09 12.42 -15.40
N TYR A 472 26.70 13.18 -14.38
CA TYR A 472 26.11 14.50 -14.57
C TYR A 472 27.12 15.45 -15.25
N HIS A 473 28.38 15.41 -14.83
CA HIS A 473 29.43 16.21 -15.47
C HIS A 473 29.70 15.76 -16.92
N GLU A 474 29.76 14.45 -17.19
CA GLU A 474 29.88 13.90 -18.54
C GLU A 474 28.70 14.34 -19.43
N ALA A 475 27.47 14.23 -18.92
CA ALA A 475 26.25 14.65 -19.61
C ALA A 475 26.25 16.16 -19.89
N LEU A 476 26.69 16.98 -18.93
CA LEU A 476 26.81 18.42 -19.10
C LEU A 476 27.82 18.77 -20.20
N GLN A 477 28.96 18.09 -20.27
CA GLN A 477 29.94 18.30 -21.35
C GLN A 477 29.40 17.84 -22.71
N PHE A 478 28.70 16.71 -22.75
CA PHE A 478 28.09 16.20 -23.97
C PHE A 478 27.04 17.16 -24.53
N VAL A 479 26.12 17.62 -23.67
CA VAL A 479 25.08 18.59 -24.05
C VAL A 479 25.73 19.93 -24.43
N LYS A 480 26.74 20.40 -23.69
CA LYS A 480 27.52 21.60 -24.07
C LYS A 480 28.06 21.50 -25.49
N GLU A 481 28.69 20.39 -25.85
CA GLU A 481 29.24 20.21 -27.19
C GLU A 481 28.13 20.10 -28.26
N GLN A 482 26.98 19.47 -27.95
CA GLN A 482 25.82 19.47 -28.84
C GLN A 482 25.28 20.90 -29.08
N ARG A 483 25.14 21.70 -28.03
CA ARG A 483 24.68 23.10 -28.12
C ARG A 483 25.66 23.96 -28.92
N ILE A 484 26.96 23.77 -28.71
CA ILE A 484 28.00 24.44 -29.51
C ILE A 484 27.90 24.02 -30.99
N ARG A 485 27.58 22.77 -31.30
CA ARG A 485 27.34 22.35 -32.70
C ARG A 485 26.11 23.03 -33.31
N CYS A 486 25.05 23.30 -32.56
CA CYS A 486 23.92 24.10 -33.04
C CYS A 486 24.37 25.53 -33.40
N LEU A 487 25.21 26.16 -32.56
CA LEU A 487 25.79 27.47 -32.87
C LEU A 487 26.69 27.44 -34.11
N LEU A 488 27.52 26.41 -34.27
CA LEU A 488 28.36 26.19 -35.45
C LEU A 488 27.54 25.94 -36.71
N HIS A 489 26.35 25.36 -36.58
CA HIS A 489 25.44 25.09 -37.69
C HIS A 489 24.77 26.37 -38.23
N GLY A 490 24.61 27.37 -37.36
CA GLY A 490 23.98 28.65 -37.66
C GLY A 490 22.45 28.58 -37.72
N ALA A 491 21.79 29.72 -37.52
CA ALA A 491 20.33 29.82 -37.53
C ALA A 491 19.85 31.17 -38.07
N TRP A 492 18.60 31.16 -38.54
CA TRP A 492 17.90 32.34 -39.04
C TRP A 492 16.94 32.89 -37.99
N PHE A 493 17.04 34.19 -37.74
CA PHE A 493 16.25 34.92 -36.77
C PHE A 493 15.45 36.01 -37.47
N LEU A 494 14.28 36.32 -36.93
CA LEU A 494 13.51 37.46 -37.40
C LEU A 494 14.08 38.74 -36.76
N ASN A 495 14.28 39.79 -37.55
CA ASN A 495 14.65 41.10 -37.00
C ASN A 495 13.45 41.80 -36.39
N GLU A 496 13.68 42.54 -35.30
CA GLU A 496 12.64 43.36 -34.68
C GLU A 496 12.38 44.63 -35.51
N GLY A 497 11.20 44.68 -36.13
CA GLY A 497 10.60 45.88 -36.71
C GLY A 497 10.25 45.74 -38.21
N PRO A 498 9.04 46.13 -38.64
CA PRO A 498 8.81 46.38 -40.06
C PRO A 498 9.65 47.56 -40.47
N ILE A 499 10.46 47.41 -41.52
CA ILE A 499 10.99 48.58 -42.23
C ILE A 499 9.76 49.22 -42.86
N SER A 500 9.27 50.32 -42.30
CA SER A 500 8.18 51.09 -42.90
C SER A 500 8.69 51.71 -44.19
N SER A 501 8.65 50.96 -45.29
CA SER A 501 8.60 51.53 -46.62
C SER A 501 7.21 52.11 -46.84
N ASP A 502 7.13 53.34 -47.36
CA ASP A 502 5.94 54.17 -47.61
C ASP A 502 4.90 53.57 -48.60
N ALA A 503 4.89 52.25 -48.79
CA ALA A 503 3.97 51.51 -49.65
C ALA A 503 3.62 50.14 -49.04
N GLY A 504 2.72 50.11 -48.06
CA GLY A 504 1.74 49.04 -47.77
C GLY A 504 2.16 47.55 -47.75
N THR A 505 3.44 47.20 -47.74
CA THR A 505 3.91 45.81 -47.81
C THR A 505 4.91 45.59 -46.67
N GLU A 506 4.58 44.75 -45.70
CA GLU A 506 5.48 44.39 -44.60
C GLU A 506 6.66 43.57 -45.15
N GLN A 507 7.84 44.19 -45.29
CA GLN A 507 9.08 43.48 -45.60
C GLN A 507 9.72 42.97 -44.30
N HIS A 508 9.65 41.67 -44.07
CA HIS A 508 10.38 41.00 -42.99
C HIS A 508 11.86 40.89 -43.35
N SER A 509 12.74 41.49 -42.53
CA SER A 509 14.17 41.25 -42.62
C SER A 509 14.58 40.11 -41.70
N TRP A 510 15.49 39.27 -42.18
CA TRP A 510 15.99 38.08 -41.52
C TRP A 510 17.46 38.26 -41.18
N LYS A 511 17.86 37.84 -39.98
CA LYS A 511 19.25 37.83 -39.55
C LYS A 511 19.76 36.40 -39.50
N TYR A 512 20.87 36.13 -40.17
CA TYR A 512 21.57 34.86 -40.01
C TYR A 512 22.73 35.07 -39.05
N ALA A 513 22.90 34.18 -38.08
CA ALA A 513 24.07 34.15 -37.20
C ALA A 513 24.68 32.75 -37.15
N GLN A 514 26.01 32.69 -37.02
CA GLN A 514 26.76 31.43 -36.97
C GLN A 514 28.08 31.60 -36.21
N LEU A 515 28.40 30.63 -35.36
CA LEU A 515 29.68 30.57 -34.64
C LEU A 515 30.81 30.12 -35.56
N SER A 516 31.98 30.75 -35.43
CA SER A 516 33.18 30.35 -36.14
C SER A 516 33.72 29.00 -35.65
N HIS A 517 34.38 28.24 -36.54
CA HIS A 517 34.95 26.93 -36.21
C HIS A 517 35.96 26.94 -35.05
N ASN A 518 36.68 28.06 -34.85
CA ASN A 518 37.60 28.24 -33.72
C ASN A 518 36.91 28.69 -32.41
N ARG A 519 35.57 28.82 -32.42
CA ARG A 519 34.70 29.23 -31.31
C ARG A 519 35.03 30.60 -30.70
N ARG A 520 35.70 31.47 -31.46
CA ARG A 520 36.10 32.81 -31.00
C ARG A 520 35.21 33.92 -31.51
N PHE A 521 34.58 33.75 -32.67
CA PHE A 521 33.83 34.80 -33.33
C PHE A 521 32.40 34.35 -33.62
N LEU A 522 31.44 35.23 -33.34
CA LEU A 522 30.07 35.06 -33.79
C LEU A 522 29.84 35.94 -35.01
N HIS A 523 29.65 35.31 -36.17
CA HIS A 523 29.40 36.01 -37.43
C HIS A 523 27.91 36.18 -37.65
N PHE A 524 27.49 37.33 -38.18
CA PHE A 524 26.09 37.56 -38.50
C PHE A 524 25.91 38.54 -39.66
N GLY A 525 24.71 38.54 -40.24
CA GLY A 525 24.33 39.46 -41.30
C GLY A 525 22.82 39.52 -41.48
N ASP A 526 22.35 40.64 -42.02
CA ASP A 526 20.94 40.88 -42.33
C ASP A 526 20.63 40.60 -43.81
N PHE A 527 19.47 40.01 -44.06
CA PHE A 527 19.00 39.52 -45.35
C PHE A 527 17.51 39.83 -45.55
N ASN A 528 17.08 40.00 -46.80
CA ASN A 528 15.67 40.29 -47.12
C ASN A 528 14.78 39.03 -47.13
N ALA A 529 15.38 37.83 -47.22
CA ALA A 529 14.68 36.55 -47.20
C ALA A 529 15.64 35.43 -46.74
N ILE A 530 15.08 34.33 -46.25
CA ILE A 530 15.85 33.11 -45.97
C ILE A 530 16.34 32.53 -47.31
N LEU A 531 17.66 32.32 -47.42
CA LEU A 531 18.30 31.79 -48.62
C LEU A 531 18.18 30.26 -48.68
N GLU A 532 18.06 29.68 -49.89
CA GLU A 532 18.03 28.22 -50.09
C GLU A 532 19.35 27.55 -49.70
N ARG A 533 20.48 28.22 -49.96
CA ARG A 533 21.82 27.80 -49.51
C ARG A 533 22.28 28.72 -48.38
N ARG A 534 22.84 28.13 -47.33
CA ARG A 534 23.35 28.87 -46.18
C ARG A 534 24.53 29.78 -46.57
N PRO A 535 24.59 31.02 -46.03
CA PRO A 535 25.74 31.89 -46.22
C PRO A 535 27.03 31.20 -45.77
N GLU A 536 28.10 31.39 -46.54
CA GLU A 536 29.44 30.95 -46.12
C GLU A 536 29.96 31.88 -45.02
N LEU A 537 30.63 31.35 -44.00
CA LEU A 537 31.02 32.11 -42.80
C LEU A 537 31.84 33.38 -43.14
N ASP A 538 32.70 33.30 -44.15
CA ASP A 538 33.59 34.38 -44.60
C ASP A 538 32.84 35.49 -45.39
N THR A 539 31.61 35.22 -45.82
CA THR A 539 30.76 36.17 -46.57
C THR A 539 29.87 37.02 -45.67
N LEU A 540 29.81 36.71 -44.37
CA LEU A 540 29.00 37.46 -43.40
C LEU A 540 29.68 38.81 -43.06
N PRO A 541 28.93 39.92 -43.10
CA PRO A 541 29.48 41.28 -43.01
C PRO A 541 29.96 41.64 -41.61
N GLU A 542 29.32 41.11 -40.56
CA GLU A 542 29.59 41.48 -39.17
C GLU A 542 30.13 40.30 -38.36
N LYS A 543 31.02 40.60 -37.40
CA LYS A 543 31.59 39.61 -36.47
C LYS A 543 31.78 40.20 -35.09
N ILE A 544 31.43 39.43 -34.06
CA ILE A 544 31.68 39.73 -32.65
C ILE A 544 32.79 38.82 -32.14
N ASP A 545 33.83 39.40 -31.54
CA ASP A 545 34.80 38.65 -30.74
C ASP A 545 34.16 38.28 -29.39
N LEU A 546 34.01 36.99 -29.14
CA LEU A 546 33.36 36.48 -27.94
C LEU A 546 34.12 36.79 -26.64
N SER A 547 35.41 37.14 -26.72
CA SER A 547 36.17 37.60 -25.55
C SER A 547 35.71 38.97 -25.02
N LEU A 548 34.96 39.73 -25.83
CA LEU A 548 34.40 41.04 -25.46
C LEU A 548 32.98 40.94 -24.90
N VAL A 549 32.35 39.75 -24.97
CA VAL A 549 31.02 39.50 -24.46
C VAL A 549 31.05 39.45 -22.93
N SER A 550 30.24 40.27 -22.29
CA SER A 550 30.10 40.35 -20.83
C SER A 550 28.96 39.50 -20.32
N SER A 551 27.81 39.53 -20.99
CA SER A 551 26.60 38.83 -20.55
C SER A 551 25.69 38.49 -21.74
N VAL A 552 24.86 37.45 -21.55
CA VAL A 552 23.79 37.09 -22.48
C VAL A 552 22.49 37.11 -21.70
N VAL A 553 21.56 37.96 -22.09
CA VAL A 553 20.30 38.17 -21.40
C VAL A 553 19.15 37.73 -22.30
N SER A 554 18.14 37.10 -21.69
CA SER A 554 16.92 36.74 -22.39
C SER A 554 15.71 36.92 -21.48
N ASN A 555 14.53 37.06 -22.09
CA ASN A 555 13.24 37.04 -21.41
C ASN A 555 12.70 35.62 -21.17
N VAL A 556 13.46 34.57 -21.52
CA VAL A 556 13.12 33.17 -21.20
C VAL A 556 13.33 32.92 -19.70
N SER A 557 12.25 32.64 -18.99
CA SER A 557 12.26 32.36 -17.55
C SER A 557 12.59 30.87 -17.26
N ALA A 558 13.23 30.61 -16.11
CA ALA A 558 13.72 29.30 -15.68
C ALA A 558 12.64 28.33 -15.13
N SER A 559 11.34 28.64 -15.21
CA SER A 559 10.28 27.79 -14.63
C SER A 559 8.98 27.77 -15.42
N SER A 560 8.51 26.58 -15.78
CA SER A 560 7.11 26.30 -16.09
C SER A 560 6.54 25.45 -14.96
N LYS A 561 6.26 26.08 -13.82
CA LYS A 561 5.37 25.59 -12.75
C LYS A 561 5.02 26.78 -11.86
N ASP A 562 3.72 26.91 -11.60
CA ASP A 562 3.00 27.92 -10.80
C ASP A 562 2.86 29.34 -11.36
N GLN A 563 1.78 29.56 -12.13
CA GLN A 563 1.05 30.82 -12.10
C GLN A 563 -0.39 30.57 -11.63
N SER A 564 -0.58 30.82 -10.33
CA SER A 564 -1.87 31.03 -9.70
C SER A 564 -2.60 32.23 -10.30
N THR A 565 -3.92 32.07 -10.42
CA THR A 565 -4.93 33.02 -10.89
C THR A 565 -4.88 34.41 -10.24
N ALA A 566 -4.71 35.46 -11.05
CA ALA A 566 -5.20 36.80 -10.77
C ALA A 566 -5.65 37.47 -12.09
N PRO A 567 -6.81 38.16 -12.14
CA PRO A 567 -7.30 38.76 -13.38
C PRO A 567 -6.73 40.17 -13.55
N ALA A 568 -5.98 40.41 -14.63
CA ALA A 568 -5.58 41.75 -15.04
C ALA A 568 -6.31 42.15 -16.33
N LYS A 569 -6.83 43.38 -16.30
CA LYS A 569 -7.69 44.03 -17.30
C LYS A 569 -7.04 44.18 -18.68
N ASP A 570 -7.91 44.19 -19.69
CA ASP A 570 -7.72 44.45 -21.12
C ASP A 570 -6.54 45.37 -21.49
N MET A 571 -5.55 44.78 -22.17
CA MET A 571 -4.66 45.42 -23.14
C MET A 571 -4.51 44.46 -24.34
N PRO A 572 -4.48 44.97 -25.59
CA PRO A 572 -4.47 44.11 -26.78
C PRO A 572 -3.17 43.32 -26.87
N HIS A 573 -3.31 42.04 -27.25
CA HIS A 573 -2.29 41.01 -27.32
C HIS A 573 -0.93 41.47 -27.90
N ALA A 574 0.05 41.71 -27.05
CA ALA A 574 1.45 41.69 -27.45
C ALA A 574 1.89 40.23 -27.59
N VAL A 575 2.19 39.78 -28.81
CA VAL A 575 2.84 38.49 -29.06
C VAL A 575 4.17 38.50 -28.31
N SER A 576 4.27 37.75 -27.22
CA SER A 576 5.51 37.64 -26.43
C SER A 576 6.51 36.80 -27.23
N TYR A 577 7.32 37.45 -28.06
CA TYR A 577 8.43 36.79 -28.73
C TYR A 577 9.62 36.67 -27.76
N THR A 578 10.35 35.56 -27.86
CA THR A 578 11.60 35.37 -27.14
C THR A 578 12.66 36.27 -27.75
N LYS A 579 13.36 37.04 -26.92
CA LYS A 579 14.48 37.89 -27.33
C LYS A 579 15.74 37.44 -26.61
N ILE A 580 16.83 37.27 -27.36
CA ILE A 580 18.17 37.03 -26.82
C ILE A 580 19.02 38.24 -27.18
N THR A 581 19.67 38.82 -26.18
CA THR A 581 20.58 39.96 -26.33
C THR A 581 21.95 39.59 -25.78
N VAL A 582 22.98 39.72 -26.61
CA VAL A 582 24.39 39.57 -26.25
C VAL A 582 24.94 40.96 -25.96
N HIS A 583 25.42 41.16 -24.74
CA HIS A 583 26.05 42.39 -24.29
C HIS A 583 27.57 42.25 -24.25
N GLY A 584 28.27 43.37 -24.44
CA GLY A 584 29.72 43.41 -24.30
C GLY A 584 30.28 44.80 -24.43
N TYR A 585 31.61 44.88 -24.37
CA TYR A 585 32.34 46.15 -24.37
C TYR A 585 32.77 46.51 -25.79
N SER A 586 32.38 47.70 -26.26
CA SER A 586 32.74 48.20 -27.59
C SER A 586 34.21 48.62 -27.66
N GLN A 587 34.91 48.26 -28.75
CA GLN A 587 36.26 48.75 -29.01
C GLN A 587 36.20 50.21 -29.55
N PRO A 588 37.07 51.13 -29.10
CA PRO A 588 37.13 52.46 -29.66
C PRO A 588 37.70 52.43 -31.08
N VAL A 589 36.93 52.89 -32.06
CA VAL A 589 37.40 53.07 -33.45
C VAL A 589 38.35 54.27 -33.49
N HIS A 590 39.59 54.06 -33.95
CA HIS A 590 40.52 55.15 -34.28
C HIS A 590 40.08 55.79 -35.60
N GLU A 591 39.48 56.98 -35.54
CA GLU A 591 39.31 57.83 -36.73
C GLU A 591 40.68 58.34 -37.20
N THR A 592 41.00 58.09 -38.46
CA THR A 592 42.14 58.67 -39.17
C THR A 592 41.85 60.15 -39.47
N GLY A 593 42.46 61.05 -38.71
CA GLY A 593 42.48 62.49 -38.95
C GLY A 593 43.88 63.06 -38.66
N ASP A 594 44.32 63.96 -39.53
CA ASP A 594 45.69 64.41 -39.76
C ASP A 594 46.57 64.81 -38.55
N ILE A 595 47.86 64.65 -38.80
CA ILE A 595 49.02 65.04 -37.99
C ILE A 595 48.99 66.55 -37.70
N HIS A 596 48.85 66.94 -36.43
CA HIS A 596 49.57 68.08 -35.88
C HIS A 596 50.01 67.81 -34.43
N LYS A 597 51.32 67.94 -34.21
CA LYS A 597 52.06 67.69 -32.98
C LYS A 597 51.55 68.51 -31.79
N SER A 598 51.38 67.86 -30.64
CA SER A 598 51.69 68.45 -29.33
C SER A 598 51.74 67.35 -28.27
N ASN A 599 52.78 67.41 -27.45
CA ASN A 599 53.26 66.40 -26.52
C ASN A 599 52.44 66.44 -25.22
N GLY A 600 51.84 65.34 -24.79
CA GLY A 600 51.14 65.25 -23.49
C GLY A 600 50.69 63.85 -23.13
N HIS A 601 51.22 63.31 -22.03
CA HIS A 601 50.96 61.98 -21.46
C HIS A 601 49.49 61.54 -21.50
N ARG A 602 49.21 60.32 -22.00
CA ARG A 602 47.90 59.65 -21.82
C ARG A 602 48.04 58.43 -20.89
N ARG A 603 47.28 58.51 -19.80
CA ARG A 603 47.08 57.52 -18.74
C ARG A 603 46.43 56.25 -19.30
N THR A 604 46.81 55.10 -18.76
CA THR A 604 46.13 53.81 -18.97
C THR A 604 44.75 53.85 -18.31
N SER A 605 43.68 53.90 -19.10
CA SER A 605 42.30 53.79 -18.63
C SER A 605 41.94 52.33 -18.33
N SER A 606 41.39 52.08 -17.14
CA SER A 606 40.87 50.77 -16.70
C SER A 606 39.66 50.31 -17.54
N ARG A 607 39.50 48.99 -17.70
CA ARG A 607 38.35 48.34 -18.40
C ARG A 607 36.98 48.66 -17.79
N SER A 608 36.92 49.29 -16.62
CA SER A 608 35.68 49.62 -15.90
C SER A 608 35.00 50.92 -16.35
N ALA A 609 35.60 51.67 -17.29
CA ALA A 609 35.07 52.97 -17.76
C ALA A 609 34.44 52.90 -19.18
N GLN A 610 34.35 51.71 -19.78
CA GLN A 610 33.67 51.49 -21.06
C GLN A 610 32.23 51.04 -20.79
N GLY A 611 31.25 51.77 -21.31
CA GLY A 611 29.84 51.41 -21.16
C GLY A 611 29.54 50.08 -21.84
N GLU A 612 28.84 49.18 -21.14
CA GLU A 612 28.31 47.94 -21.70
C GLU A 612 27.21 48.27 -22.72
N SER A 613 27.31 47.70 -23.92
CA SER A 613 26.36 47.94 -25.02
C SER A 613 25.83 46.61 -25.55
N ALA A 614 24.61 46.61 -26.09
CA ALA A 614 24.07 45.46 -26.81
C ALA A 614 24.84 45.28 -28.13
N LEU A 615 25.57 44.16 -28.25
CA LEU A 615 26.37 43.84 -29.43
C LEU A 615 25.52 43.15 -30.50
N LEU A 616 24.58 42.31 -30.07
CA LEU A 616 23.69 41.58 -30.96
C LEU A 616 22.38 41.25 -30.25
N SER A 617 21.27 41.47 -30.95
CA SER A 617 19.95 41.00 -30.53
C SER A 617 19.28 40.24 -31.66
N PHE A 618 18.58 39.17 -31.30
CA PHE A 618 17.80 38.36 -32.22
C PHE A 618 16.62 37.68 -31.52
N CYS A 619 15.61 37.32 -32.32
CA CYS A 619 14.39 36.66 -31.87
C CYS A 619 14.33 35.24 -32.41
N PRO A 620 14.58 34.21 -31.57
CA PRO A 620 14.36 32.81 -31.96
C PRO A 620 12.92 32.54 -32.37
N GLN A 621 12.73 31.66 -33.35
CA GLN A 621 11.42 31.31 -33.89
C GLN A 621 10.65 30.29 -33.03
N SER A 622 11.37 29.53 -32.21
CA SER A 622 10.80 28.51 -31.33
C SER A 622 11.54 28.46 -30.00
N THR A 623 10.91 27.87 -28.98
CA THR A 623 11.52 27.65 -27.66
C THR A 623 12.74 26.74 -27.74
N SER A 624 12.77 25.79 -28.68
CA SER A 624 13.90 24.88 -28.88
C SER A 624 15.11 25.60 -29.48
N VAL A 625 14.91 26.45 -30.50
CA VAL A 625 16.01 27.28 -31.03
C VAL A 625 16.47 28.30 -29.98
N ALA A 626 15.55 28.81 -29.15
CA ALA A 626 15.91 29.69 -28.04
C ALA A 626 16.79 28.98 -26.99
N SER A 627 16.44 27.75 -26.59
CA SER A 627 17.24 26.97 -25.63
C SER A 627 18.59 26.56 -26.20
N GLU A 628 18.65 26.19 -27.48
CA GLU A 628 19.89 25.89 -28.19
C GLU A 628 20.85 27.07 -28.21
N TRP A 629 20.35 28.25 -28.56
CA TRP A 629 21.18 29.44 -28.72
C TRP A 629 21.52 30.13 -27.40
N LEU A 630 20.55 30.27 -26.49
CA LEU A 630 20.78 30.89 -25.19
C LEU A 630 21.76 30.06 -24.36
N ASP A 631 21.44 28.79 -24.10
CA ASP A 631 22.30 27.95 -23.29
C ASP A 631 23.59 27.59 -24.02
N GLY A 632 23.58 27.48 -25.35
CA GLY A 632 24.81 27.31 -26.13
C GLY A 632 25.78 28.47 -25.94
N LEU A 633 25.30 29.72 -25.96
CA LEU A 633 26.13 30.90 -25.73
C LEU A 633 26.60 30.97 -24.27
N LEU A 634 25.73 30.70 -23.29
CA LEU A 634 26.09 30.64 -21.87
C LEU A 634 27.17 29.57 -21.62
N MET A 635 26.95 28.34 -22.11
CA MET A 635 27.89 27.22 -21.96
C MET A 635 29.23 27.48 -22.67
N LEU A 636 29.22 28.18 -23.81
CA LEU A 636 30.43 28.60 -24.51
C LEU A 636 31.24 29.61 -23.69
N LEU A 637 30.56 30.47 -22.92
CA LEU A 637 31.15 31.39 -21.95
C LEU A 637 31.44 30.73 -20.58
N ASN A 638 31.33 29.40 -20.48
CA ASN A 638 31.49 28.62 -19.25
C ASN A 638 30.50 29.00 -18.13
N GLN A 639 29.30 29.45 -18.50
CA GLN A 639 28.18 29.67 -17.59
C GLN A 639 27.23 28.48 -17.60
N GLN A 640 26.44 28.32 -16.54
CA GLN A 640 25.47 27.23 -16.44
C GLN A 640 24.27 27.47 -17.38
N PRO A 641 23.69 26.40 -17.96
CA PRO A 641 22.45 26.52 -18.71
C PRO A 641 21.30 26.93 -17.78
N ILE A 642 20.37 27.71 -18.31
CA ILE A 642 19.24 28.23 -17.53
C ILE A 642 17.90 27.72 -18.04
N THR A 643 17.82 27.19 -19.27
CA THR A 643 16.54 26.70 -19.79
C THR A 643 16.19 25.31 -19.27
N ALA A 644 14.89 25.06 -19.08
CA ALA A 644 14.38 23.76 -18.63
C ALA A 644 14.63 22.64 -19.66
N GLU A 645 14.67 22.97 -20.96
CA GLU A 645 14.89 21.98 -22.03
C GLU A 645 16.31 21.41 -21.99
N THR A 646 17.32 22.28 -21.84
CA THR A 646 18.71 21.83 -21.71
C THR A 646 18.94 21.07 -20.41
N ASN A 647 18.35 21.51 -19.29
CA ASN A 647 18.43 20.77 -18.02
C ASN A 647 17.78 19.38 -18.11
N LYS A 648 16.62 19.26 -18.78
CA LYS A 648 15.99 17.96 -19.04
C LYS A 648 16.88 17.03 -19.85
N LEU A 649 17.57 17.55 -20.89
CA LEU A 649 18.49 16.75 -21.69
C LEU A 649 19.70 16.26 -20.88
N ILE A 650 20.24 17.10 -19.99
CA ILE A 650 21.35 16.72 -19.11
C ILE A 650 20.91 15.59 -18.16
N SER A 651 19.77 15.75 -17.48
CA SER A 651 19.21 14.70 -16.63
C SER A 651 18.96 13.41 -17.40
N LEU A 652 18.34 13.49 -18.58
CA LEU A 652 18.07 12.33 -19.42
C LEU A 652 19.34 11.53 -19.75
N VAL A 653 20.39 12.20 -20.21
CA VAL A 653 21.67 11.55 -20.56
C VAL A 653 22.34 10.94 -19.32
N SER A 654 22.33 11.66 -18.20
CA SER A 654 22.86 11.19 -16.93
C SER A 654 22.13 9.93 -16.44
N ASP A 655 20.79 9.94 -16.48
CA ASP A 655 19.95 8.84 -16.00
C ASP A 655 20.11 7.59 -16.89
N TYR A 656 20.15 7.75 -18.21
CA TYR A 656 20.45 6.64 -19.11
C TYR A 656 21.87 6.10 -18.90
N GLY A 657 22.86 6.97 -18.67
CA GLY A 657 24.22 6.57 -18.34
C GLY A 657 24.27 5.69 -17.08
N LEU A 658 23.53 6.07 -16.04
CA LEU A 658 23.39 5.30 -14.81
C LEU A 658 22.72 3.96 -15.08
N LYS A 659 21.56 3.97 -15.77
CA LYS A 659 20.81 2.74 -16.09
C LYS A 659 21.67 1.75 -16.90
N ILE A 660 22.46 2.22 -17.87
CA ILE A 660 23.39 1.37 -18.64
C ILE A 660 24.48 0.78 -17.76
N ARG A 661 25.10 1.58 -16.86
CA ARG A 661 26.13 1.07 -15.94
C ARG A 661 25.56 0.02 -14.97
N LEU A 662 24.32 0.22 -14.52
CA LEU A 662 23.62 -0.73 -13.64
C LEU A 662 23.23 -2.05 -14.32
N LEU A 663 23.14 -2.11 -15.65
CA LEU A 663 22.93 -3.40 -16.36
C LEU A 663 24.07 -4.41 -16.09
N ASN A 664 25.24 -3.94 -15.68
CA ASN A 664 26.39 -4.79 -15.36
C ASN A 664 26.37 -5.29 -13.91
N VAL A 665 25.44 -4.84 -13.08
CA VAL A 665 25.31 -5.22 -11.67
C VAL A 665 24.15 -6.21 -11.55
N ARG A 666 24.39 -7.39 -10.98
CA ARG A 666 23.33 -8.37 -10.76
C ARG A 666 22.63 -8.08 -9.43
N PHE A 667 21.31 -8.31 -9.38
CA PHE A 667 20.51 -8.09 -8.18
C PHE A 667 20.92 -9.02 -7.01
N ASP A 668 21.52 -10.18 -7.28
CA ASP A 668 22.03 -11.07 -6.24
C ASP A 668 23.21 -10.45 -5.44
N ASP A 669 23.84 -9.38 -5.95
CA ASP A 669 24.93 -8.67 -5.28
C ASP A 669 24.44 -7.66 -4.23
N VAL A 670 23.13 -7.48 -4.04
CA VAL A 670 22.53 -6.60 -3.01
C VAL A 670 22.94 -7.03 -1.60
N ALA A 671 23.30 -8.31 -1.40
CA ALA A 671 23.83 -8.82 -0.14
C ALA A 671 25.17 -8.17 0.30
N PHE A 672 25.88 -7.47 -0.60
CA PHE A 672 27.15 -6.80 -0.32
C PHE A 672 27.03 -5.28 -0.09
N ALA A 673 25.82 -4.73 -0.07
CA ALA A 673 25.59 -3.28 0.04
C ALA A 673 26.03 -2.64 1.39
N GLY A 674 26.49 -3.43 2.37
CA GLY A 674 26.90 -2.94 3.69
C GLY A 674 28.35 -2.51 3.82
N GLU A 675 29.29 -3.19 3.16
CA GLU A 675 30.73 -2.90 3.25
C GLU A 675 31.39 -3.01 1.88
N THR A 676 32.04 -1.94 1.42
CA THR A 676 32.90 -2.02 0.23
C THR A 676 34.02 -3.03 0.51
N PRO A 677 34.15 -4.10 -0.28
CA PRO A 677 35.20 -5.07 -0.06
C PRO A 677 36.56 -4.36 -0.14
N GLN A 678 37.43 -4.59 0.84
CA GLN A 678 38.77 -3.99 0.84
C GLN A 678 39.52 -4.46 -0.41
N VAL A 679 40.02 -3.50 -1.19
CA VAL A 679 40.89 -3.79 -2.32
C VAL A 679 42.13 -4.51 -1.77
N PRO A 680 42.45 -5.73 -2.24
CA PRO A 680 43.63 -6.45 -1.77
C PRO A 680 44.89 -5.60 -1.95
N THR A 681 45.75 -5.56 -0.91
CA THR A 681 47.01 -4.82 -0.94
C THR A 681 47.93 -5.36 -2.02
N ARG A 682 48.58 -4.44 -2.77
CA ARG A 682 49.61 -4.77 -3.77
C ARG A 682 51.01 -4.93 -3.17
N ASP A 683 51.15 -4.90 -1.85
CA ASP A 683 52.43 -5.00 -1.17
C ASP A 683 53.12 -6.33 -1.52
N GLY A 684 54.29 -6.24 -2.16
CA GLY A 684 55.07 -7.38 -2.64
C GLY A 684 54.84 -7.79 -4.11
N LEU A 685 54.00 -7.06 -4.86
CA LEU A 685 53.73 -7.27 -6.30
C LEU A 685 54.32 -6.14 -7.16
N ASP A 686 55.64 -5.94 -7.06
CA ASP A 686 56.39 -4.91 -7.81
C ASP A 686 56.84 -5.37 -9.22
N ASP A 687 56.67 -6.66 -9.54
CA ASP A 687 57.03 -7.20 -10.84
C ASP A 687 56.00 -6.83 -11.93
N ASN A 688 56.51 -6.48 -13.12
CA ASN A 688 55.67 -6.30 -14.30
C ASN A 688 55.06 -7.64 -14.70
N TYR A 689 53.77 -7.83 -14.45
CA TYR A 689 53.01 -8.96 -15.00
C TYR A 689 52.33 -8.54 -16.31
N TYR A 690 52.36 -9.44 -17.28
CA TYR A 690 51.64 -9.29 -18.55
C TYR A 690 50.66 -10.45 -18.65
N TYR A 691 49.42 -10.16 -19.03
CA TYR A 691 48.49 -11.22 -19.40
C TYR A 691 48.87 -11.71 -20.79
N ASP A 692 49.14 -13.02 -20.92
CA ASP A 692 49.27 -13.63 -22.24
C ASP A 692 47.88 -13.77 -22.86
N VAL A 693 47.50 -12.75 -23.63
CA VAL A 693 46.18 -12.67 -24.27
C VAL A 693 46.06 -13.64 -25.46
N PHE A 694 47.15 -14.24 -25.93
CA PHE A 694 47.17 -15.07 -27.13
C PHE A 694 47.55 -16.54 -26.90
N GLY A 695 47.76 -16.97 -25.67
CA GLY A 695 48.06 -18.37 -25.35
C GLY A 695 49.33 -18.86 -26.05
N GLY A 696 50.43 -18.12 -25.87
CA GLY A 696 51.76 -18.46 -26.35
C GLY A 696 52.63 -19.10 -25.28
N SER A 697 52.68 -20.44 -25.32
CA SER A 697 53.57 -21.42 -24.64
C SER A 697 53.38 -21.72 -23.17
#